data_AF-A0A6A4IF54-F1
#
_entry.id   AF-A0A6A4IF54-F1
#
_cell.length_a   1.000
_cell.length_b   1.000
_cell.length_c   1.000
_cell.angle_alpha   90.00
_cell.angle_beta   90.00
_cell.angle_gamma   90.00
#
_symmetry.space_group_name_H-M   'P 1'
#
loop_
_entity.id
_entity.type
_entity.pdbx_description
1 polymer ?
#
loop_
_entity_poly.entity_id
_entity_poly.type
_entity_poly.pdbx_seq_one_letter_code
_entity_poly.pdbx_strand_id
1 'polypeptide(L)'
;MASLDDYDEFGNYIGADLDSDDSDNEQPTFVPQTSGAPAPLEGFEDEDVPMTGQEEGYGEGALMEIDSEPVHNAVILHEDKQYYPSASDVYGADVETMVQEEDAQPLSEPIIAPIKIRKWTVEEKDMPETRFDKGFLLSMTGFPEMIRNVAVVGHLHHGKTALMDMLVFETHKLVWDADKPTRYTDTHILSREREISIKSSPMSLVLSTTAGKSHLIHFIDTPGHVNFVDEVASALMVGTEAILRHAIQENVKITLVVNKIDRLILELRIKPSDAFYKIKHTIEEINTFISGIDPDPELRLSPELGNVAFASTDMNWCFTLRSFAQMYADTFGKVDVPTFAARLWGDIYFNNDTRKFTRKPSDPEHLRSFVHFILEPLYKLYSQVLSEETDSLQETLHSLGIKLKPVMFKMDVRPLLKVVLDQFFGPSTGLVDVIVEHIPNPVEGAINKVQGTYNGPQTSELAASMQMCDPSGPVMVQVSKLYHTTDAQSFRAFGRVLSGTLKKGMEIKVLGEGFSPEDEEDMMKATVEDLWISEARYFIPADEIPAGNLVLIGGIDASISKTATLAAADYPDDLYTFRPIKHMTESVLKIAIEPIAPSELPKMLSGLRSINKSYPLVSTKVEESGEHVVIGTGELYLDCVMHDLRKLFSEIEIKVSDPVTKFCETVLETSALKCYADTPNKKNKITMIAEPMEKGLAEDIERGRINMRMTAKDRGKFLQEKYQWDLLASRSIWAFGPDENGPNIDKKLLGTVKEHVKQGFQWGAREGPLCDEPMRNVKFRLLDASLAQEPIFRGGGQIVPTARRVCYSSFLMAAPRLMEPVYYVEVQTPADCVSAVYTVLARRRGHVTQDIAKAGSPLYTVKALIPVIDANGFETDLRTATQGQAFCLQVFDHWSIVPGDPTDTSIKLRPLEPASGQALARDLVLKTRRRKGLGDQIAVSKYLDDEFVLALSASGHADLLG
;
A
#
# COMPACT_ATOMS: atom_id res chain seq x y z
N MET A 1 3.68 -40.49 -41.90
CA MET A 1 4.21 -39.29 -41.21
C MET A 1 3.27 -38.17 -41.60
N ALA A 2 2.35 -37.79 -40.70
CA ALA A 2 1.43 -36.68 -40.95
C ALA A 2 2.17 -35.35 -40.79
N SER A 3 1.85 -34.37 -41.63
CA SER A 3 2.47 -33.04 -41.57
C SER A 3 1.70 -32.16 -40.58
N LEU A 4 2.32 -31.08 -40.07
CA LEU A 4 1.69 -30.19 -39.09
C LEU A 4 0.43 -29.47 -39.60
N ASP A 5 0.17 -29.52 -40.90
CA ASP A 5 -0.95 -28.83 -41.54
C ASP A 5 -2.29 -29.60 -41.44
N ASP A 6 -2.28 -30.84 -40.94
CA ASP A 6 -3.47 -31.70 -40.79
C ASP A 6 -4.18 -31.54 -39.43
N TYR A 7 -3.83 -30.50 -38.65
CA TYR A 7 -4.38 -30.24 -37.31
C TYR A 7 -4.85 -28.78 -37.18
N ASP A 8 -5.96 -28.56 -36.47
CA ASP A 8 -6.46 -27.21 -36.18
C ASP A 8 -5.64 -26.51 -35.06
N GLU A 9 -5.94 -25.23 -34.82
CA GLU A 9 -5.28 -24.38 -33.79
C GLU A 9 -5.50 -24.87 -32.34
N PHE A 10 -6.31 -25.92 -32.14
CA PHE A 10 -6.55 -26.58 -30.85
C PHE A 10 -5.98 -28.01 -30.79
N GLY A 11 -5.28 -28.46 -31.83
CA GLY A 11 -4.63 -29.77 -31.89
C GLY A 11 -5.56 -30.93 -32.23
N ASN A 12 -6.75 -30.67 -32.78
CA ASN A 12 -7.62 -31.71 -33.29
C ASN A 12 -7.23 -32.07 -34.72
N TYR A 13 -7.17 -33.37 -35.02
CA TYR A 13 -6.85 -33.86 -36.35
C TYR A 13 -7.99 -33.57 -37.32
N ILE A 14 -7.73 -32.75 -38.33
CA ILE A 14 -8.65 -32.48 -39.43
C ILE A 14 -8.31 -33.49 -40.52
N GLY A 15 -9.09 -34.56 -40.62
CA GLY A 15 -8.83 -35.65 -41.56
C GLY A 15 -8.67 -35.17 -43.00
N ALA A 16 -7.72 -35.76 -43.72
CA ALA A 16 -7.43 -35.44 -45.12
C ALA A 16 -8.56 -35.91 -46.05
N ASP A 17 -9.00 -35.01 -46.93
CA ASP A 17 -9.85 -35.33 -48.09
C ASP A 17 -9.09 -36.26 -49.04
N LEU A 18 -9.60 -37.47 -49.23
CA LEU A 18 -9.11 -38.40 -50.25
C LEU A 18 -10.00 -38.30 -51.49
N ASP A 19 -9.41 -37.76 -52.56
CA ASP A 19 -9.96 -37.80 -53.91
C ASP A 19 -10.04 -39.24 -54.44
N SER A 20 -11.10 -39.44 -55.22
CA SER A 20 -11.63 -40.66 -55.85
C SER A 20 -10.66 -41.46 -56.74
N ASP A 21 -10.85 -42.78 -56.78
CA ASP A 21 -10.80 -43.57 -58.03
C ASP A 21 -11.62 -44.88 -57.94
N ASP A 22 -12.40 -45.12 -59.00
CA ASP A 22 -13.44 -46.13 -59.22
C ASP A 22 -12.95 -47.59 -59.39
N SER A 23 -13.77 -48.58 -59.01
CA SER A 23 -14.19 -49.70 -59.90
C SER A 23 -15.18 -50.71 -59.26
N ASP A 24 -16.37 -50.74 -59.87
CA ASP A 24 -17.26 -51.86 -60.25
C ASP A 24 -17.99 -52.79 -59.22
N ASN A 25 -19.32 -52.56 -59.18
CA ASN A 25 -20.47 -53.49 -59.36
C ASN A 25 -20.76 -54.64 -58.38
N GLU A 26 -21.87 -54.54 -57.61
CA GLU A 26 -23.21 -55.12 -57.93
C GLU A 26 -24.29 -54.76 -56.85
N GLN A 27 -25.30 -53.97 -57.27
CA GLN A 27 -26.73 -53.76 -56.88
C GLN A 27 -27.43 -54.39 -55.61
N PRO A 28 -28.63 -53.91 -55.15
CA PRO A 28 -29.32 -52.61 -55.37
C PRO A 28 -30.11 -51.97 -54.17
N THR A 29 -30.26 -50.63 -54.25
CA THR A 29 -31.41 -49.74 -53.93
C THR A 29 -32.12 -49.70 -52.56
N PHE A 30 -32.21 -48.51 -51.94
CA PHE A 30 -33.41 -47.61 -52.01
C PHE A 30 -33.17 -46.21 -51.39
N VAL A 31 -33.78 -45.17 -51.98
CA VAL A 31 -33.75 -43.73 -51.61
C VAL A 31 -35.15 -43.30 -51.14
N PRO A 32 -35.30 -42.23 -50.33
CA PRO A 32 -36.18 -41.15 -50.81
C PRO A 32 -35.72 -39.71 -50.52
N GLN A 33 -36.11 -38.83 -51.44
CA GLN A 33 -36.02 -37.36 -51.43
C GLN A 33 -37.29 -36.69 -50.84
N THR A 34 -37.05 -35.48 -50.31
CA THR A 34 -37.86 -34.25 -50.09
C THR A 34 -39.23 -34.04 -50.76
N SER A 35 -40.16 -33.32 -50.07
CA SER A 35 -40.67 -31.96 -50.47
C SER A 35 -41.96 -31.49 -49.73
N GLY A 36 -42.05 -30.19 -49.35
CA GLY A 36 -43.25 -29.35 -49.59
C GLY A 36 -44.11 -28.85 -48.40
N ALA A 37 -44.17 -27.52 -48.19
CA ALA A 37 -44.97 -26.74 -47.20
C ALA A 37 -46.45 -26.47 -47.65
N PRO A 38 -47.34 -25.72 -46.92
CA PRO A 38 -47.21 -24.26 -46.62
C PRO A 38 -47.80 -23.73 -45.27
N ALA A 39 -47.53 -22.45 -44.96
CA ALA A 39 -48.06 -21.60 -43.85
C ALA A 39 -49.43 -20.92 -44.24
N PRO A 40 -50.12 -19.99 -43.49
CA PRO A 40 -49.57 -18.85 -42.70
C PRO A 40 -50.39 -18.18 -41.52
N LEU A 41 -49.72 -17.22 -40.82
CA LEU A 41 -50.11 -15.85 -40.32
C LEU A 41 -50.91 -15.54 -39.01
N GLU A 42 -50.33 -14.56 -38.25
CA GLU A 42 -50.87 -13.45 -37.41
C GLU A 42 -51.77 -13.75 -36.19
N GLY A 43 -51.71 -13.11 -35.01
CA GLY A 43 -51.01 -11.95 -34.42
C GLY A 43 -51.80 -11.46 -33.17
N PHE A 44 -51.16 -10.72 -32.24
CA PHE A 44 -51.74 -9.90 -31.14
C PHE A 44 -52.55 -10.67 -30.05
N GLU A 45 -52.67 -10.32 -28.77
CA GLU A 45 -52.12 -9.35 -27.80
C GLU A 45 -52.65 -9.86 -26.44
N ASP A 46 -51.99 -9.44 -25.35
CA ASP A 46 -52.59 -9.13 -24.05
C ASP A 46 -53.05 -10.22 -23.04
N GLU A 47 -52.39 -10.06 -21.89
CA GLU A 47 -52.95 -9.89 -20.55
C GLU A 47 -53.40 -11.11 -19.72
N ASP A 48 -52.87 -11.05 -18.49
CA ASP A 48 -53.48 -11.46 -17.24
C ASP A 48 -53.63 -12.95 -16.93
N VAL A 49 -52.60 -13.42 -16.25
CA VAL A 49 -52.72 -14.37 -15.13
C VAL A 49 -53.64 -13.75 -14.05
N PRO A 50 -54.64 -14.51 -13.56
CA PRO A 50 -54.88 -14.51 -12.14
C PRO A 50 -54.67 -15.91 -11.57
N MET A 51 -53.76 -15.92 -10.60
CA MET A 51 -53.77 -16.84 -9.47
C MET A 51 -55.18 -16.99 -8.92
N THR A 52 -55.60 -18.22 -8.62
CA THR A 52 -56.09 -18.63 -7.30
C THR A 52 -56.48 -20.11 -7.37
N GLY A 53 -55.65 -20.94 -6.77
CA GLY A 53 -56.10 -22.22 -6.27
C GLY A 53 -56.93 -21.99 -5.01
N GLN A 54 -58.06 -22.67 -4.89
CA GLN A 54 -58.45 -23.34 -3.66
C GLN A 54 -59.65 -24.27 -3.89
N GLU A 55 -59.48 -25.46 -3.31
CA GLU A 55 -60.50 -26.32 -2.70
C GLU A 55 -61.32 -27.30 -3.56
N GLU A 56 -60.92 -28.56 -3.36
CA GLU A 56 -61.74 -29.68 -2.89
C GLU A 56 -62.87 -30.24 -3.79
N GLY A 57 -62.77 -31.55 -4.05
CA GLY A 57 -63.96 -32.39 -3.98
C GLY A 57 -63.99 -33.62 -4.89
N TYR A 58 -63.81 -34.79 -4.27
CA TYR A 58 -64.54 -36.05 -4.50
C TYR A 58 -64.62 -36.67 -5.92
N GLY A 59 -63.98 -37.84 -6.05
CA GLY A 59 -64.74 -39.11 -6.04
C GLY A 59 -65.32 -39.64 -7.36
N GLU A 60 -64.76 -40.80 -7.75
CA GLU A 60 -65.38 -41.91 -8.50
C GLU A 60 -65.97 -41.66 -9.91
N GLY A 61 -65.34 -42.30 -10.90
CA GLY A 61 -65.91 -42.48 -12.22
C GLY A 61 -65.08 -43.46 -13.05
N ALA A 62 -65.34 -44.75 -12.86
CA ALA A 62 -64.75 -45.85 -13.60
C ALA A 62 -64.77 -45.61 -15.14
N LEU A 63 -63.60 -45.74 -15.78
CA LEU A 63 -63.52 -46.02 -17.21
C LEU A 63 -62.67 -47.27 -17.41
N MET A 64 -63.36 -48.28 -17.93
CA MET A 64 -62.89 -49.62 -18.25
C MET A 64 -61.62 -49.62 -19.08
N GLU A 65 -60.73 -50.54 -18.70
CA GLU A 65 -59.70 -51.12 -19.56
C GLU A 65 -60.30 -51.52 -20.91
N ILE A 66 -59.69 -51.03 -21.99
CA ILE A 66 -59.73 -51.72 -23.27
C ILE A 66 -58.42 -52.51 -23.32
N ASP A 67 -58.54 -53.81 -23.05
CA ASP A 67 -57.59 -54.82 -23.45
C ASP A 67 -57.27 -54.64 -24.94
N SER A 68 -56.04 -54.22 -25.23
CA SER A 68 -55.40 -54.53 -26.50
C SER A 68 -54.40 -55.64 -26.23
N GLU A 69 -54.76 -56.85 -26.67
CA GLU A 69 -53.88 -58.01 -26.72
C GLU A 69 -52.54 -57.71 -27.44
N PRO A 70 -51.48 -58.47 -27.14
CA PRO A 70 -50.11 -58.00 -27.16
C PRO A 70 -49.53 -57.97 -28.58
N VAL A 71 -48.89 -56.88 -28.95
CA VAL A 71 -47.94 -56.88 -30.07
C VAL A 71 -46.63 -57.53 -29.57
N HIS A 72 -46.63 -58.86 -29.44
CA HIS A 72 -45.41 -59.62 -29.37
C HIS A 72 -44.73 -59.58 -30.75
N ASN A 73 -43.84 -58.60 -30.94
CA ASN A 73 -42.57 -58.68 -31.69
C ASN A 73 -41.97 -57.29 -31.94
N ALA A 74 -41.97 -56.39 -30.94
CA ALA A 74 -40.95 -55.36 -30.91
C ALA A 74 -39.62 -56.05 -30.56
N VAL A 75 -38.72 -56.18 -31.53
CA VAL A 75 -37.38 -56.73 -31.28
C VAL A 75 -36.62 -55.70 -30.45
N ILE A 76 -36.45 -56.00 -29.16
CA ILE A 76 -35.58 -55.21 -28.29
C ILE A 76 -34.14 -55.56 -28.68
N LEU A 77 -33.37 -54.55 -29.08
CA LEU A 77 -31.96 -54.71 -29.39
C LEU A 77 -31.22 -55.25 -28.15
N HIS A 78 -30.11 -55.96 -28.35
CA HIS A 78 -29.40 -56.57 -27.22
C HIS A 78 -28.91 -55.53 -26.20
N GLU A 79 -28.57 -54.33 -26.66
CA GLU A 79 -28.14 -53.18 -25.85
C GLU A 79 -29.27 -52.57 -25.01
N ASP A 80 -30.50 -52.53 -25.54
CA ASP A 80 -31.68 -51.98 -24.86
C ASP A 80 -32.44 -53.01 -24.02
N LYS A 81 -31.92 -54.25 -23.97
CA LYS A 81 -32.55 -55.33 -23.22
C LYS A 81 -32.38 -55.09 -21.73
N GLN A 82 -33.39 -54.46 -21.13
CA GLN A 82 -33.52 -54.36 -19.68
C GLN A 82 -33.80 -55.75 -19.10
N TYR A 83 -32.77 -56.37 -18.51
CA TYR A 83 -32.87 -57.70 -17.89
C TYR A 83 -33.58 -57.69 -16.54
N TYR A 84 -33.58 -56.53 -15.87
CA TYR A 84 -34.12 -56.36 -14.52
C TYR A 84 -35.04 -55.13 -14.48
N PRO A 85 -36.14 -55.18 -13.69
CA PRO A 85 -36.98 -54.01 -13.42
C PRO A 85 -36.17 -52.89 -12.76
N SER A 86 -36.62 -51.63 -12.92
CA SER A 86 -35.96 -50.50 -12.28
C SER A 86 -36.08 -50.60 -10.76
N ALA A 87 -35.11 -50.06 -10.03
CA ALA A 87 -35.12 -50.15 -8.57
C ALA A 87 -36.35 -49.46 -7.93
N SER A 88 -36.88 -48.41 -8.56
CA SER A 88 -38.13 -47.75 -8.18
C SER A 88 -39.36 -48.65 -8.32
N ASP A 89 -39.38 -49.53 -9.35
CA ASP A 89 -40.50 -50.46 -9.56
C ASP A 89 -40.50 -51.59 -8.52
N VAL A 90 -39.32 -51.93 -7.99
CA VAL A 90 -39.15 -53.00 -7.00
C VAL A 90 -39.55 -52.55 -5.59
N TYR A 91 -39.16 -51.34 -5.18
CA TYR A 91 -39.40 -50.85 -3.81
C TYR A 91 -40.63 -49.94 -3.67
N GLY A 92 -41.16 -49.40 -4.77
CA GLY A 92 -42.34 -48.54 -4.78
C GLY A 92 -42.04 -47.06 -4.51
N ALA A 93 -43.04 -46.20 -4.71
CA ALA A 93 -42.88 -44.74 -4.65
C ALA A 93 -42.58 -44.18 -3.25
N ASP A 94 -42.81 -44.96 -2.19
CA ASP A 94 -42.54 -44.55 -0.80
C ASP A 94 -41.06 -44.72 -0.40
N VAL A 95 -40.22 -45.32 -1.26
CA VAL A 95 -38.81 -45.61 -0.98
C VAL A 95 -37.90 -44.88 -1.96
N GLU A 96 -37.12 -43.92 -1.46
CA GLU A 96 -36.10 -43.23 -2.25
C GLU A 96 -34.93 -44.17 -2.54
N THR A 97 -34.76 -44.52 -3.81
CA THR A 97 -33.64 -45.34 -4.25
C THR A 97 -32.51 -44.44 -4.72
N MET A 98 -31.42 -44.36 -3.94
CA MET A 98 -30.20 -43.64 -4.33
C MET A 98 -29.15 -44.62 -4.87
N VAL A 99 -28.59 -44.29 -6.03
CA VAL A 99 -27.41 -44.98 -6.60
C VAL A 99 -26.22 -44.06 -6.44
N GLN A 100 -25.25 -44.45 -5.61
CA GLN A 100 -24.00 -43.70 -5.39
C GLN A 100 -22.83 -44.50 -5.96
N GLU A 101 -22.36 -44.09 -7.14
CA GLU A 101 -21.26 -44.76 -7.84
C GLU A 101 -19.88 -44.19 -7.45
N GLU A 102 -19.84 -42.93 -7.01
CA GLU A 102 -18.63 -42.22 -6.60
C GLU A 102 -18.77 -41.68 -5.18
N ASP A 103 -17.63 -41.60 -4.47
CA ASP A 103 -17.59 -41.03 -3.12
C ASP A 103 -17.84 -39.51 -3.18
N ALA A 104 -18.65 -39.00 -2.26
CA ALA A 104 -18.97 -37.56 -2.19
C ALA A 104 -17.77 -36.68 -1.75
N GLN A 105 -16.71 -37.28 -1.19
CA GLN A 105 -15.52 -36.58 -0.71
C GLN A 105 -14.24 -37.33 -1.10
N PRO A 106 -13.16 -36.63 -1.46
CA PRO A 106 -11.90 -37.27 -1.83
C PRO A 106 -11.19 -37.87 -0.61
N LEU A 107 -10.36 -38.89 -0.82
CA LEU A 107 -9.60 -39.56 0.24
C LEU A 107 -8.65 -38.62 1.03
N SER A 108 -8.27 -37.48 0.44
CA SER A 108 -7.47 -36.45 1.11
C SER A 108 -8.22 -35.73 2.24
N GLU A 109 -9.55 -35.73 2.21
CA GLU A 109 -10.38 -35.12 3.25
C GLU A 109 -10.66 -36.16 4.35
N PRO A 110 -10.18 -35.93 5.60
CA PRO A 110 -10.39 -36.90 6.67
C PRO A 110 -11.85 -36.91 7.11
N ILE A 111 -12.41 -38.11 7.30
CA ILE A 111 -13.79 -38.31 7.80
C ILE A 111 -14.01 -37.60 9.15
N ILE A 112 -13.00 -37.60 10.02
CA ILE A 112 -13.00 -36.84 11.27
C ILE A 112 -11.97 -35.72 11.13
N ALA A 113 -12.44 -34.49 11.05
CA ALA A 113 -11.56 -33.33 10.94
C ALA A 113 -10.67 -33.20 12.19
N PRO A 114 -9.33 -33.15 12.03
CA PRO A 114 -8.44 -32.91 13.16
C PRO A 114 -8.63 -31.49 13.69
N ILE A 115 -8.39 -31.29 14.99
CA ILE A 115 -8.42 -29.95 15.60
C ILE A 115 -7.23 -29.15 15.06
N LYS A 116 -7.50 -28.24 14.12
CA LYS A 116 -6.51 -27.32 13.57
C LYS A 116 -6.40 -26.09 14.47
N ILE A 117 -5.28 -25.93 15.16
CA ILE A 117 -4.98 -24.68 15.89
C ILE A 117 -4.32 -23.74 14.90
N ARG A 118 -5.05 -22.70 14.47
CA ARG A 118 -4.50 -21.63 13.65
C ARG A 118 -3.64 -20.73 14.53
N LYS A 119 -2.34 -20.66 14.24
CA LYS A 119 -1.42 -19.73 14.90
C LYS A 119 -0.52 -19.11 13.85
N TRP A 120 -0.89 -17.93 13.38
CA TRP A 120 -0.17 -17.18 12.35
C TRP A 120 0.63 -15.99 12.90
N THR A 121 0.35 -15.63 14.15
CA THR A 121 1.08 -14.62 14.91
C THR A 121 1.63 -15.21 16.20
N VAL A 122 2.81 -14.74 16.59
CA VAL A 122 3.44 -15.07 17.86
C VAL A 122 2.78 -14.23 18.94
N GLU A 123 1.72 -14.78 19.52
CA GLU A 123 1.06 -14.24 20.72
C GLU A 123 1.44 -15.07 21.95
N GLU A 124 1.73 -14.38 23.05
CA GLU A 124 1.99 -14.91 24.39
C GLU A 124 0.67 -14.98 25.17
N LYS A 125 0.34 -16.15 25.71
CA LYS A 125 -0.92 -16.36 26.45
C LYS A 125 -0.92 -15.67 27.82
N ASP A 126 0.23 -15.70 28.49
CA ASP A 126 0.42 -15.08 29.79
C ASP A 126 1.16 -13.75 29.60
N MET A 127 0.82 -12.76 30.43
CA MET A 127 1.51 -11.48 30.36
C MET A 127 2.92 -11.62 30.97
N PRO A 128 4.00 -11.27 30.24
CA PRO A 128 5.37 -11.46 30.71
C PRO A 128 5.68 -10.61 31.94
N GLU A 129 6.73 -11.01 32.68
CA GLU A 129 7.21 -10.26 33.84
C GLU A 129 8.00 -9.02 33.38
N THR A 130 7.44 -7.85 33.63
CA THR A 130 8.02 -6.54 33.34
C THR A 130 8.72 -5.97 34.56
N ARG A 131 9.67 -5.04 34.35
CA ARG A 131 10.31 -4.28 35.44
C ARG A 131 9.45 -3.14 35.97
N PHE A 132 8.46 -2.71 35.19
CA PHE A 132 7.42 -1.77 35.60
C PHE A 132 6.11 -2.50 35.90
N ASP A 133 5.26 -1.88 36.72
CA ASP A 133 3.91 -2.39 37.00
C ASP A 133 2.93 -2.01 35.88
N LYS A 134 2.10 -2.97 35.46
CA LYS A 134 1.13 -2.75 34.36
C LYS A 134 -0.02 -1.84 34.77
N GLY A 135 -0.40 -1.84 36.05
CA GLY A 135 -1.36 -0.89 36.60
C GLY A 135 -0.80 0.54 36.61
N PHE A 136 0.50 0.70 36.87
CA PHE A 136 1.20 1.98 36.71
C PHE A 136 1.17 2.48 35.26
N LEU A 137 1.41 1.61 34.27
CA LEU A 137 1.27 1.95 32.85
C LEU A 137 -0.13 2.46 32.53
N LEU A 138 -1.18 1.74 32.96
CA LEU A 138 -2.57 2.17 32.77
C LEU A 138 -2.89 3.48 33.50
N SER A 139 -2.30 3.73 34.66
CA SER A 139 -2.49 4.98 35.39
C SER A 139 -1.82 6.17 34.68
N MET A 140 -0.72 5.94 33.95
CA MET A 140 -0.04 6.98 33.18
C MET A 140 -0.85 7.45 31.97
N THR A 141 -1.77 6.63 31.44
CA THR A 141 -2.61 7.04 30.30
C THR A 141 -3.47 8.26 30.63
N GLY A 142 -3.82 8.47 31.91
CA GLY A 142 -4.56 9.64 32.40
C GLY A 142 -3.77 10.95 32.43
N PHE A 143 -2.46 10.91 32.19
CA PHE A 143 -1.59 12.10 32.21
C PHE A 143 -0.97 12.36 30.83
N PRO A 144 -1.70 13.00 29.89
CA PRO A 144 -1.24 13.14 28.51
C PRO A 144 0.09 13.92 28.38
N GLU A 145 0.44 14.79 29.33
CA GLU A 145 1.74 15.49 29.36
C GLU A 145 2.95 14.53 29.49
N MET A 146 2.74 13.37 30.13
CA MET A 146 3.77 12.35 30.38
C MET A 146 3.84 11.30 29.27
N ILE A 147 3.03 11.46 28.23
CA ILE A 147 2.93 10.52 27.11
C ILE A 147 3.74 11.03 25.92
N ARG A 148 4.34 10.12 25.15
CA ARG A 148 4.92 10.41 23.83
C ARG A 148 4.48 9.36 22.83
N ASN A 149 4.03 9.81 21.66
CA ASN A 149 3.68 8.95 20.52
C ASN A 149 4.82 9.02 19.50
N VAL A 150 5.51 7.89 19.27
CA VAL A 150 6.74 7.84 18.47
C VAL A 150 6.64 6.73 17.43
N ALA A 151 6.84 7.07 16.17
CA ALA A 151 7.03 6.08 15.11
C ALA A 151 8.53 5.90 14.84
N VAL A 152 9.01 4.65 14.87
CA VAL A 152 10.40 4.32 14.54
C VAL A 152 10.49 4.05 13.05
N VAL A 153 11.10 4.96 12.31
CA VAL A 153 11.16 4.91 10.85
C VAL A 153 12.60 4.94 10.34
N GLY A 154 12.84 4.30 9.20
CA GLY A 154 14.16 4.18 8.60
C GLY A 154 14.24 3.06 7.58
N HIS A 155 15.33 3.03 6.84
CA HIS A 155 15.55 2.11 5.73
C HIS A 155 15.64 0.63 6.16
N LEU A 156 15.57 -0.28 5.17
CA LEU A 156 15.69 -1.73 5.37
C LEU A 156 16.98 -2.08 6.11
N HIS A 157 16.85 -2.95 7.11
CA HIS A 157 17.93 -3.42 7.98
C HIS A 157 18.79 -2.33 8.65
N HIS A 158 18.25 -1.13 8.92
CA HIS A 158 18.93 -0.11 9.73
C HIS A 158 18.80 -0.34 11.26
N GLY A 159 18.19 -1.46 11.68
CA GLY A 159 18.10 -1.86 13.09
C GLY A 159 16.97 -1.19 13.87
N LYS A 160 15.81 -0.97 13.24
CA LYS A 160 14.60 -0.44 13.90
C LYS A 160 14.02 -1.43 14.91
N THR A 161 13.70 -2.63 14.46
CA THR A 161 13.27 -3.74 15.30
C THR A 161 14.31 -4.12 16.36
N ALA A 162 15.61 -4.00 16.02
CA ALA A 162 16.68 -4.20 17.00
C ALA A 162 16.72 -3.09 18.08
N LEU A 163 16.35 -1.86 17.74
CA LEU A 163 16.17 -0.79 18.72
C LEU A 163 15.01 -1.10 19.67
N MET A 164 13.91 -1.63 19.14
CA MET A 164 12.79 -2.11 19.96
C MET A 164 13.23 -3.27 20.85
N ASP A 165 13.98 -4.23 20.33
CA ASP A 165 14.52 -5.35 21.11
C ASP A 165 15.37 -4.86 22.29
N MET A 166 16.24 -3.86 22.07
CA MET A 166 17.04 -3.23 23.13
C MET A 166 16.16 -2.68 24.26
N LEU A 167 15.10 -1.93 23.92
CA LEU A 167 14.16 -1.38 24.89
C LEU A 167 13.33 -2.46 25.60
N VAL A 168 13.01 -3.55 24.89
CA VAL A 168 12.33 -4.70 25.49
C VAL A 168 13.25 -5.41 26.49
N PHE A 169 14.52 -5.61 26.19
CA PHE A 169 15.47 -6.19 27.15
C PHE A 169 15.69 -5.30 28.39
N GLU A 170 15.60 -3.98 28.22
CA GLU A 170 15.64 -3.03 29.34
C GLU A 170 14.41 -3.17 30.24
N THR A 171 13.21 -3.27 29.64
CA THR A 171 11.93 -3.22 30.37
C THR A 171 11.38 -4.58 30.80
N HIS A 172 11.72 -5.67 30.12
CA HIS A 172 11.21 -7.02 30.36
C HIS A 172 12.30 -7.94 30.90
N LYS A 173 11.91 -8.90 31.74
CA LYS A 173 12.83 -9.93 32.24
C LYS A 173 12.94 -11.08 31.25
N LEU A 174 13.61 -10.83 30.12
CA LEU A 174 13.85 -11.84 29.09
C LEU A 174 15.25 -12.45 29.18
N VAL A 175 15.36 -13.72 28.79
CA VAL A 175 16.65 -14.38 28.61
C VAL A 175 17.16 -14.05 27.21
N TRP A 176 18.36 -13.50 27.15
CA TRP A 176 19.02 -13.23 25.88
C TRP A 176 19.62 -14.52 25.31
N ASP A 177 19.35 -14.78 24.02
CA ASP A 177 19.92 -15.87 23.24
C ASP A 177 20.88 -15.28 22.19
N ALA A 178 22.12 -15.78 22.16
CA ALA A 178 23.15 -15.33 21.25
C ALA A 178 22.93 -15.85 19.81
N ASP A 179 22.33 -17.03 19.69
CA ASP A 179 22.24 -17.76 18.42
C ASP A 179 21.01 -17.36 17.61
N LYS A 180 20.03 -16.70 18.25
CA LYS A 180 18.76 -16.32 17.63
C LYS A 180 18.42 -14.85 17.87
N PRO A 181 18.30 -14.04 16.81
CA PRO A 181 17.81 -12.67 16.96
C PRO A 181 16.35 -12.68 17.45
N THR A 182 16.05 -11.90 18.48
CA THR A 182 14.76 -11.92 19.17
C THR A 182 13.61 -11.45 18.29
N ARG A 183 13.80 -10.31 17.61
CA ARG A 183 12.81 -9.62 16.76
C ARG A 183 11.44 -9.61 17.41
N TYR A 184 11.35 -8.92 18.54
CA TYR A 184 10.21 -8.99 19.45
C TYR A 184 8.92 -8.50 18.77
N THR A 185 9.01 -7.40 18.03
CA THR A 185 7.91 -6.75 17.30
C THR A 185 7.51 -7.46 16.01
N ASP A 186 8.37 -8.33 15.45
CA ASP A 186 8.03 -9.16 14.29
C ASP A 186 7.17 -10.37 14.73
N THR A 187 5.88 -10.12 14.95
CA THR A 187 4.94 -11.14 15.45
C THR A 187 4.42 -12.07 14.36
N HIS A 188 4.29 -11.60 13.12
CA HIS A 188 3.80 -12.39 12.01
C HIS A 188 4.85 -13.42 11.56
N ILE A 189 4.43 -14.68 11.36
CA ILE A 189 5.35 -15.79 11.04
C ILE A 189 6.13 -15.50 9.74
N LEU A 190 5.45 -14.98 8.70
CA LEU A 190 6.11 -14.66 7.42
C LEU A 190 7.21 -13.60 7.59
N SER A 191 7.03 -12.62 8.49
CA SER A 191 8.06 -11.60 8.76
C SER A 191 9.32 -12.22 9.35
N ARG A 192 9.16 -13.25 10.19
CA ARG A 192 10.27 -13.98 10.82
C ARG A 192 10.98 -14.90 9.84
N GLU A 193 10.23 -15.63 9.02
CA GLU A 193 10.80 -16.52 7.99
C GLU A 193 11.57 -15.75 6.93
N ARG A 194 11.05 -14.59 6.49
CA ARG A 194 11.71 -13.72 5.50
C ARG A 194 12.77 -12.82 6.10
N GLU A 195 12.83 -12.75 7.42
CA GLU A 195 13.68 -11.82 8.14
C GLU A 195 13.46 -10.33 7.77
N ILE A 196 12.25 -9.96 7.37
CA ILE A 196 11.87 -8.60 7.00
C ILE A 196 10.57 -8.27 7.73
N SER A 197 10.52 -7.14 8.42
CA SER A 197 9.28 -6.63 9.00
C SER A 197 8.31 -6.26 7.87
N ILE A 198 7.12 -6.88 7.88
CA ILE A 198 6.07 -6.67 6.86
C ILE A 198 5.01 -5.69 7.37
N LYS A 199 4.51 -5.92 8.59
CA LYS A 199 3.45 -5.13 9.21
C LYS A 199 4.05 -4.25 10.31
N SER A 200 3.57 -3.01 10.42
CA SER A 200 3.91 -2.16 11.58
C SER A 200 3.38 -2.79 12.87
N SER A 201 4.08 -2.62 14.00
CA SER A 201 3.70 -3.20 15.29
C SER A 201 3.79 -2.16 16.42
N PRO A 202 2.69 -1.88 17.14
CA PRO A 202 2.70 -0.94 18.26
C PRO A 202 3.11 -1.63 19.57
N MET A 203 3.86 -0.91 20.40
CA MET A 203 4.34 -1.33 21.72
C MET A 203 4.41 -0.13 22.68
N SER A 204 4.02 -0.26 23.94
CA SER A 204 3.98 0.86 24.88
C SER A 204 4.87 0.62 26.09
N LEU A 205 5.92 1.42 26.25
CA LEU A 205 6.92 1.19 27.27
C LEU A 205 6.95 2.33 28.28
N VAL A 206 7.10 1.99 29.56
CA VAL A 206 7.41 2.97 30.61
C VAL A 206 8.92 3.08 30.71
N LEU A 207 9.45 4.24 30.32
CA LEU A 207 10.89 4.50 30.25
C LEU A 207 11.25 5.74 31.09
N SER A 208 12.43 5.72 31.72
CA SER A 208 12.90 6.80 32.59
C SER A 208 13.90 7.72 31.89
N THR A 209 13.75 9.03 32.10
CA THR A 209 14.75 10.04 31.71
C THR A 209 15.99 9.96 32.58
N THR A 210 17.06 10.66 32.19
CA THR A 210 18.28 10.77 33.01
C THR A 210 18.02 11.40 34.38
N ALA A 211 16.96 12.23 34.50
CA ALA A 211 16.50 12.80 35.77
C ALA A 211 15.70 11.81 36.65
N GLY A 212 15.47 10.58 36.18
CA GLY A 212 14.71 9.54 36.88
C GLY A 212 13.18 9.65 36.74
N LYS A 213 12.68 10.54 35.88
CA LYS A 213 11.24 10.71 35.65
C LYS A 213 10.75 9.71 34.60
N SER A 214 9.75 8.90 34.96
CA SER A 214 9.14 7.92 34.05
C SER A 214 8.15 8.59 33.10
N HIS A 215 8.18 8.19 31.83
CA HIS A 215 7.26 8.61 30.77
C HIS A 215 6.68 7.37 30.10
N LEU A 216 5.43 7.48 29.64
CA LEU A 216 4.79 6.44 28.83
C LEU A 216 5.06 6.75 27.36
N ILE A 217 5.78 5.86 26.67
CA ILE A 217 6.14 6.07 25.27
C ILE A 217 5.46 4.98 24.44
N HIS A 218 4.51 5.39 23.61
CA HIS A 218 3.91 4.54 22.60
C HIS A 218 4.81 4.53 21.37
N PHE A 219 5.47 3.40 21.13
CA PHE A 219 6.26 3.16 19.93
C PHE A 219 5.43 2.44 18.87
N ILE A 220 5.67 2.80 17.61
CA ILE A 220 5.23 2.00 16.47
C ILE A 220 6.47 1.62 15.68
N ASP A 221 6.81 0.34 15.69
CA ASP A 221 7.87 -0.19 14.83
C ASP A 221 7.32 -0.31 13.41
N THR A 222 8.00 0.31 12.44
CA THR A 222 7.53 0.35 11.05
C THR A 222 8.43 -0.47 10.14
N PRO A 223 7.90 -1.09 9.08
CA PRO A 223 8.71 -1.84 8.14
C PRO A 223 9.69 -0.92 7.40
N GLY A 224 10.88 -1.45 7.09
CA GLY A 224 11.93 -0.68 6.40
C GLY A 224 11.99 -0.84 4.89
N HIS A 225 11.29 -1.84 4.36
CA HIS A 225 11.31 -2.13 2.94
C HIS A 225 10.40 -1.14 2.20
N VAL A 226 10.87 -0.62 1.06
CA VAL A 226 10.17 0.44 0.29
C VAL A 226 8.77 0.03 -0.17
N ASN A 227 8.54 -1.26 -0.42
CA ASN A 227 7.24 -1.79 -0.80
C ASN A 227 6.17 -1.71 0.32
N PHE A 228 6.58 -1.65 1.60
CA PHE A 228 5.68 -1.56 2.76
C PHE A 228 5.65 -0.14 3.35
N VAL A 229 5.91 0.87 2.53
CA VAL A 229 5.91 2.28 2.98
C VAL A 229 4.50 2.77 3.36
N ASP A 230 3.46 2.08 2.90
CA ASP A 230 2.07 2.28 3.33
C ASP A 230 1.90 2.10 4.83
N GLU A 231 2.54 1.10 5.41
CA GLU A 231 2.56 0.83 6.84
C GLU A 231 3.21 1.95 7.65
N VAL A 232 4.21 2.62 7.07
CA VAL A 232 4.85 3.79 7.67
C VAL A 232 3.89 4.99 7.68
N ALA A 233 3.15 5.20 6.59
CA ALA A 233 2.16 6.27 6.49
C ALA A 233 1.02 6.09 7.51
N SER A 234 0.52 4.85 7.67
CA SER A 234 -0.47 4.51 8.69
C SER A 234 0.03 4.71 10.11
N ALA A 235 1.28 4.36 10.41
CA ALA A 235 1.87 4.58 11.73
C ALA A 235 1.99 6.06 12.11
N LEU A 236 2.34 6.91 11.15
CA LEU A 236 2.38 8.37 11.37
C LEU A 236 0.95 8.96 11.43
N MET A 237 -0.06 8.21 10.93
CA MET A 237 -1.44 8.66 10.71
C MET A 237 -1.49 9.90 9.81
N VAL A 238 -0.63 9.96 8.80
CA VAL A 238 -0.45 11.13 7.93
C VAL A 238 -0.40 10.67 6.46
N GLY A 239 -0.84 11.54 5.53
CA GLY A 239 -0.58 11.43 4.09
C GLY A 239 0.91 11.24 3.75
N THR A 240 1.45 11.01 2.54
CA THR A 240 2.94 11.05 2.33
C THR A 240 3.45 11.09 0.87
N GLU A 241 4.65 11.68 0.65
CA GLU A 241 5.59 11.52 -0.48
C GLU A 241 7.05 11.60 0.08
N ALA A 242 7.73 10.46 0.26
CA ALA A 242 9.01 10.24 0.99
C ALA A 242 9.02 10.57 2.52
N ILE A 243 9.43 9.60 3.36
CA ILE A 243 9.33 9.64 4.84
C ILE A 243 9.74 10.98 5.46
N LEU A 244 10.97 11.43 5.20
CA LEU A 244 11.51 12.66 5.78
C LEU A 244 10.82 13.91 5.20
N ARG A 245 10.62 13.94 3.89
CA ARG A 245 9.94 15.04 3.21
C ARG A 245 8.55 15.24 3.77
N HIS A 246 7.86 14.15 4.03
CA HIS A 246 6.52 14.21 4.53
C HIS A 246 6.42 14.50 6.01
N ALA A 247 7.29 13.89 6.83
CA ALA A 247 7.38 14.23 8.24
C ALA A 247 7.54 15.75 8.41
N ILE A 248 8.34 16.40 7.54
CA ILE A 248 8.46 17.86 7.48
C ILE A 248 7.15 18.53 7.00
N GLN A 249 6.58 18.09 5.88
CA GLN A 249 5.36 18.69 5.31
C GLN A 249 4.17 18.70 6.28
N GLU A 250 4.10 17.71 7.16
CA GLU A 250 3.02 17.62 8.16
C GLU A 250 3.49 17.94 9.57
N ASN A 251 4.58 18.70 9.66
CA ASN A 251 5.08 19.34 10.86
C ASN A 251 5.30 18.33 12.01
N VAL A 252 5.69 17.11 11.65
CA VAL A 252 6.10 16.06 12.57
C VAL A 252 7.53 16.36 12.99
N LYS A 253 7.76 16.45 14.30
CA LYS A 253 9.10 16.68 14.85
C LYS A 253 9.96 15.42 14.67
N ILE A 254 11.17 15.61 14.16
CA ILE A 254 12.10 14.53 13.78
C ILE A 254 13.26 14.50 14.77
N THR A 255 13.62 13.31 15.21
CA THR A 255 14.86 13.02 15.95
C THR A 255 15.63 11.93 15.21
N LEU A 256 16.96 11.90 15.35
CA LEU A 256 17.82 10.98 14.60
C LEU A 256 18.54 10.02 15.54
N VAL A 257 18.48 8.73 15.23
CA VAL A 257 19.31 7.71 15.87
C VAL A 257 20.31 7.19 14.84
N VAL A 258 21.59 7.52 15.03
CA VAL A 258 22.69 6.97 14.22
C VAL A 258 23.05 5.60 14.78
N ASN A 259 22.45 4.56 14.21
CA ASN A 259 22.64 3.18 14.62
C ASN A 259 23.83 2.50 13.89
N LYS A 260 24.23 1.32 14.36
CA LYS A 260 25.26 0.46 13.78
C LYS A 260 26.67 1.06 13.78
N ILE A 261 26.99 1.87 14.78
CA ILE A 261 28.32 2.48 14.93
C ILE A 261 29.41 1.40 15.12
N ASP A 262 29.05 0.27 15.72
CA ASP A 262 29.89 -0.93 15.84
C ASP A 262 30.45 -1.41 14.49
N ARG A 263 29.72 -1.27 13.38
CA ARG A 263 30.21 -1.67 12.04
C ARG A 263 31.39 -0.82 11.58
N LEU A 264 31.48 0.43 12.03
CA LEU A 264 32.65 1.27 11.76
C LEU A 264 33.91 0.70 12.44
N ILE A 265 33.73 0.06 13.61
CA ILE A 265 34.78 -0.50 14.45
C ILE A 265 35.15 -1.93 14.00
N LEU A 266 34.15 -2.81 13.91
CA LEU A 266 34.32 -4.25 13.72
C LEU A 266 34.49 -4.66 12.25
N GLU A 267 33.69 -4.08 11.36
CA GLU A 267 33.65 -4.45 9.94
C GLU A 267 34.59 -3.58 9.10
N LEU A 268 34.38 -2.26 9.12
CA LEU A 268 35.18 -1.33 8.31
C LEU A 268 36.56 -1.07 8.90
N ARG A 269 36.74 -1.28 10.21
CA ARG A 269 38.02 -1.12 10.95
C ARG A 269 38.71 0.22 10.66
N ILE A 270 37.91 1.28 10.52
CA ILE A 270 38.42 2.64 10.26
C ILE A 270 38.94 3.28 11.53
N LYS A 271 39.84 4.25 11.41
CA LYS A 271 40.39 4.97 12.58
C LYS A 271 39.30 5.83 13.24
N PRO A 272 39.37 6.10 14.56
CA PRO A 272 38.41 6.95 15.26
C PRO A 272 38.19 8.33 14.61
N SER A 273 39.26 8.94 14.07
CA SER A 273 39.18 10.21 13.33
C SER A 273 38.29 10.13 12.09
N ASP A 274 38.38 9.03 11.35
CA ASP A 274 37.68 8.80 10.09
C ASP A 274 36.24 8.37 10.34
N ALA A 275 36.02 7.59 11.42
CA ALA A 275 34.69 7.27 11.91
C ALA A 275 33.90 8.51 12.29
N PHE A 276 34.53 9.48 12.97
CA PHE A 276 33.90 10.78 13.26
C PHE A 276 33.48 11.50 11.98
N TYR A 277 34.34 11.56 10.97
CA TYR A 277 33.98 12.18 9.69
C TYR A 277 32.85 11.46 9.00
N LYS A 278 32.81 10.12 9.04
CA LYS A 278 31.70 9.34 8.46
C LYS A 278 30.37 9.63 9.17
N ILE A 279 30.38 9.70 10.50
CA ILE A 279 29.19 10.05 11.30
C ILE A 279 28.75 11.48 10.99
N LYS A 280 29.68 12.45 11.01
CA LYS A 280 29.42 13.86 10.68
C LYS A 280 28.84 14.01 9.28
N HIS A 281 29.44 13.36 8.28
CA HIS A 281 28.98 13.38 6.90
C HIS A 281 27.56 12.81 6.76
N THR A 282 27.23 11.74 7.48
CA THR A 282 25.88 11.15 7.46
C THR A 282 24.83 12.11 8.02
N ILE A 283 25.14 12.81 9.12
CA ILE A 283 24.25 13.81 9.72
C ILE A 283 24.12 15.03 8.78
N GLU A 284 25.21 15.48 8.16
CA GLU A 284 25.20 16.59 7.22
C GLU A 284 24.40 16.28 5.94
N GLU A 285 24.52 15.07 5.39
CA GLU A 285 23.75 14.61 4.23
C GLU A 285 22.23 14.66 4.51
N ILE A 286 21.81 14.19 5.70
CA ILE A 286 20.41 14.28 6.13
C ILE A 286 19.98 15.75 6.26
N ASN A 287 20.81 16.59 6.86
CA ASN A 287 20.50 18.02 6.97
C ASN A 287 20.44 18.74 5.62
N THR A 288 21.28 18.36 4.65
CA THR A 288 21.20 18.88 3.28
C THR A 288 19.90 18.47 2.62
N PHE A 289 19.43 17.24 2.85
CA PHE A 289 18.13 16.78 2.37
C PHE A 289 16.97 17.54 3.02
N ILE A 290 17.00 17.71 4.36
CA ILE A 290 15.99 18.49 5.11
C ILE A 290 15.98 19.94 4.60
N SER A 291 17.14 20.59 4.53
CA SER A 291 17.28 21.98 4.06
C SER A 291 16.86 22.17 2.60
N GLY A 292 16.93 21.12 1.78
CA GLY A 292 16.43 21.15 0.41
C GLY A 292 14.90 21.13 0.31
N ILE A 293 14.21 20.77 1.40
CA ILE A 293 12.75 20.68 1.49
C ILE A 293 12.20 21.89 2.23
N ASP A 294 12.73 22.14 3.43
CA ASP A 294 12.43 23.30 4.24
C ASP A 294 13.74 23.85 4.84
N PRO A 295 14.15 25.10 4.49
CA PRO A 295 15.36 25.71 4.99
C PRO A 295 15.25 26.24 6.43
N ASP A 296 14.19 25.93 7.18
CA ASP A 296 14.04 26.31 8.59
C ASP A 296 15.21 25.78 9.47
N PRO A 297 15.97 26.67 10.13
CA PRO A 297 17.02 26.29 11.08
C PRO A 297 16.55 25.41 12.24
N GLU A 298 15.28 25.48 12.65
CA GLU A 298 14.74 24.67 13.76
C GLU A 298 14.68 23.16 13.43
N LEU A 299 14.60 22.81 12.14
CA LEU A 299 14.55 21.42 11.68
C LEU A 299 15.94 20.77 11.60
N ARG A 300 17.01 21.53 11.89
CA ARG A 300 18.39 21.04 11.81
C ARG A 300 18.64 19.98 12.88
N LEU A 301 19.14 18.82 12.43
CA LEU A 301 19.55 17.72 13.29
C LEU A 301 21.04 17.85 13.63
N SER A 302 21.35 18.04 14.91
CA SER A 302 22.71 18.13 15.39
C SER A 302 22.85 17.55 16.80
N PRO A 303 23.87 16.70 17.07
CA PRO A 303 24.14 16.18 18.41
C PRO A 303 24.28 17.26 19.49
N GLU A 304 24.71 18.47 19.10
CA GLU A 304 24.85 19.61 20.02
C GLU A 304 23.50 20.16 20.53
N LEU A 305 22.44 19.99 19.73
CA LEU A 305 21.07 20.37 20.08
C LEU A 305 20.38 19.29 20.94
N GLY A 306 20.95 18.09 20.99
CA GLY A 306 20.36 16.96 21.72
C GLY A 306 19.28 16.20 20.94
N ASN A 307 19.06 16.50 19.66
CA ASN A 307 18.10 15.79 18.80
C ASN A 307 18.70 14.60 18.02
N VAL A 308 19.98 14.28 18.26
CA VAL A 308 20.68 13.14 17.68
C VAL A 308 21.23 12.22 18.77
N ALA A 309 20.90 10.94 18.68
CA ALA A 309 21.44 9.87 19.52
C ALA A 309 22.36 8.95 18.70
N PHE A 310 23.33 8.34 19.37
CA PHE A 310 24.28 7.39 18.83
C PHE A 310 24.00 6.01 19.42
N ALA A 311 23.89 4.99 18.58
CA ALA A 311 23.51 3.65 19.03
C ALA A 311 24.28 2.52 18.33
N SER A 312 24.38 1.42 19.05
CA SER A 312 24.56 0.10 18.48
C SER A 312 23.55 -0.84 19.14
N THR A 313 22.43 -1.02 18.46
CA THR A 313 21.32 -1.87 18.92
C THR A 313 21.70 -3.33 19.06
N ASP A 314 22.61 -3.85 18.23
CA ASP A 314 23.11 -5.22 18.33
C ASP A 314 23.89 -5.44 19.64
N MET A 315 24.67 -4.43 20.03
CA MET A 315 25.50 -4.40 21.23
C MET A 315 24.81 -3.78 22.46
N ASN A 316 23.50 -3.54 22.40
CA ASN A 316 22.66 -3.05 23.49
C ASN A 316 23.04 -1.70 24.11
N TRP A 317 23.48 -0.72 23.33
CA TRP A 317 23.74 0.62 23.87
C TRP A 317 23.23 1.75 22.98
N CYS A 318 22.82 2.84 23.64
CA CYS A 318 22.40 4.08 23.01
C CYS A 318 22.74 5.26 23.94
N PHE A 319 23.41 6.29 23.42
CA PHE A 319 23.78 7.47 24.19
C PHE A 319 23.63 8.77 23.39
N THR A 320 23.53 9.87 24.12
CA THR A 320 23.65 11.24 23.59
C THR A 320 24.90 11.89 24.17
N LEU A 321 25.27 13.07 23.66
CA LEU A 321 26.37 13.83 24.26
C LEU A 321 26.10 14.14 25.74
N ARG A 322 24.84 14.38 26.09
CA ARG A 322 24.44 14.69 27.47
C ARG A 322 24.52 13.47 28.37
N SER A 323 24.01 12.32 27.93
CA SER A 323 24.08 11.09 28.73
C SER A 323 25.53 10.61 28.90
N PHE A 324 26.36 10.71 27.85
CA PHE A 324 27.78 10.36 27.97
C PHE A 324 28.55 11.34 28.88
N ALA A 325 28.23 12.64 28.82
CA ALA A 325 28.76 13.64 29.75
C ALA A 325 28.31 13.36 31.20
N GLN A 326 27.09 12.86 31.41
CA GLN A 326 26.61 12.43 32.73
C GLN A 326 27.44 11.26 33.27
N MET A 327 27.77 10.25 32.44
CA MET A 327 28.66 9.15 32.86
C MET A 327 30.02 9.65 33.36
N TYR A 328 30.59 10.66 32.70
CA TYR A 328 31.82 11.32 33.18
C TYR A 328 31.62 12.07 34.50
N ALA A 329 30.48 12.75 34.68
CA ALA A 329 30.16 13.42 35.93
C ALA A 329 29.95 12.43 37.08
N ASP A 330 29.33 11.28 36.82
CA ASP A 330 29.11 10.24 37.83
C ASP A 330 30.42 9.57 38.25
N THR A 331 31.35 9.38 37.29
CA THR A 331 32.65 8.74 37.55
C THR A 331 33.67 9.70 38.19
N PHE A 332 33.75 10.94 37.72
CA PHE A 332 34.79 11.91 38.12
C PHE A 332 34.27 13.11 38.92
N GLY A 333 32.96 13.26 39.11
CA GLY A 333 32.32 14.28 39.92
C GLY A 333 32.12 15.62 39.21
N LYS A 334 32.99 16.61 39.49
CA LYS A 334 32.78 18.06 39.24
C LYS A 334 32.77 18.47 37.75
N VAL A 335 31.78 18.03 36.98
CA VAL A 335 31.59 18.41 35.58
C VAL A 335 30.20 18.99 35.39
N ASP A 336 30.12 20.18 34.79
CA ASP A 336 28.85 20.77 34.37
C ASP A 336 28.39 20.09 33.07
N VAL A 337 27.42 19.19 33.19
CA VAL A 337 27.00 18.26 32.13
C VAL A 337 26.54 18.97 30.86
N PRO A 338 25.62 19.97 30.91
CA PRO A 338 25.18 20.67 29.69
C PRO A 338 26.31 21.40 28.97
N THR A 339 27.16 22.11 29.72
CA THR A 339 28.28 22.87 29.15
C THR A 339 29.37 21.95 28.58
N PHE A 340 29.59 20.79 29.20
CA PHE A 340 30.52 19.80 28.68
C PHE A 340 29.96 19.14 27.41
N ALA A 341 28.70 18.70 27.41
CA ALA A 341 28.02 18.10 26.27
C ALA A 341 28.05 19.00 25.03
N ALA A 342 27.79 20.31 25.19
CA ALA A 342 27.84 21.29 24.10
C ALA A 342 29.23 21.43 23.45
N ARG A 343 30.31 20.96 24.10
CA ARG A 343 31.69 21.02 23.61
C ARG A 343 32.22 19.69 23.09
N LEU A 344 31.44 18.61 23.20
CA LEU A 344 31.82 17.28 22.77
C LEU A 344 31.65 17.04 21.27
N TRP A 345 30.99 17.95 20.54
CA TRP A 345 30.73 17.79 19.09
C TRP A 345 31.29 18.94 18.26
N GLY A 346 31.56 18.64 16.99
CA GLY A 346 32.09 19.60 16.02
C GLY A 346 33.62 19.74 16.05
N ASP A 347 34.11 20.82 15.45
CA ASP A 347 35.54 21.10 15.32
C ASP A 347 36.10 21.75 16.59
N ILE A 348 35.92 21.05 17.72
CA ILE A 348 36.39 21.44 19.05
C ILE A 348 37.48 20.46 19.47
N TYR A 349 38.55 20.97 20.07
CA TYR A 349 39.75 20.24 20.46
C TYR A 349 40.00 20.45 21.96
N PHE A 350 40.46 19.41 22.65
CA PHE A 350 40.78 19.48 24.08
C PHE A 350 42.29 19.51 24.31
N ASN A 351 42.82 20.62 24.80
CA ASN A 351 44.25 20.74 25.05
C ASN A 351 44.59 20.22 26.46
N ASN A 352 45.41 19.16 26.53
CA ASN A 352 45.76 18.46 27.77
C ASN A 352 46.55 19.34 28.76
N ASP A 353 47.38 20.25 28.26
CA ASP A 353 48.23 21.12 29.10
C ASP A 353 47.41 22.22 29.76
N THR A 354 46.55 22.87 28.98
CA THR A 354 45.72 24.00 29.45
C THR A 354 44.40 23.55 30.06
N ARG A 355 44.01 22.28 29.87
CA ARG A 355 42.71 21.69 30.24
C ARG A 355 41.51 22.50 29.74
N LYS A 356 41.66 23.11 28.55
CA LYS A 356 40.65 23.97 27.94
C LYS A 356 40.25 23.44 26.56
N PHE A 357 38.98 23.69 26.21
CA PHE A 357 38.48 23.46 24.87
C PHE A 357 38.86 24.63 23.97
N THR A 358 39.35 24.32 22.77
CA THR A 358 39.76 25.30 21.76
C THR A 358 39.13 24.92 20.42
N ARG A 359 38.81 25.92 19.59
CA ARG A 359 38.28 25.71 18.23
C ARG A 359 39.36 25.65 17.15
N LYS A 360 40.59 25.99 17.53
CA LYS A 360 41.75 25.91 16.66
C LYS A 360 42.60 24.73 17.13
N PRO A 361 42.99 23.82 16.22
CA PRO A 361 43.94 22.78 16.58
C PRO A 361 45.27 23.44 16.95
N SER A 362 45.86 23.05 18.09
CA SER A 362 47.22 23.43 18.45
C SER A 362 48.27 22.71 17.60
N ASP A 363 47.95 21.50 17.15
CA ASP A 363 48.81 20.64 16.31
C ASP A 363 47.95 19.86 15.28
N PRO A 364 48.48 19.45 14.12
CA PRO A 364 47.73 18.66 13.14
C PRO A 364 47.25 17.30 13.64
N GLU A 365 47.96 16.70 14.62
CA GLU A 365 47.58 15.42 15.24
C GLU A 365 46.60 15.58 16.40
N HIS A 366 46.21 16.82 16.73
CA HIS A 366 45.33 17.08 17.87
C HIS A 366 43.93 16.53 17.59
N LEU A 367 43.46 15.62 18.44
CA LEU A 367 42.18 14.96 18.27
C LEU A 367 41.01 15.87 18.65
N ARG A 368 39.87 15.70 17.97
CA ARG A 368 38.62 16.38 18.36
C ARG A 368 38.13 15.88 19.71
N SER A 369 37.37 16.71 20.41
CA SER A 369 36.75 16.35 21.69
C SER A 369 35.88 15.09 21.56
N PHE A 370 35.07 14.96 20.51
CA PHE A 370 34.28 13.74 20.26
C PHE A 370 35.17 12.50 20.12
N VAL A 371 36.27 12.62 19.37
CA VAL A 371 37.17 11.50 19.13
C VAL A 371 37.88 11.13 20.44
N HIS A 372 38.39 12.11 21.17
CA HIS A 372 39.17 11.89 22.38
C HIS A 372 38.34 11.36 23.57
N PHE A 373 37.15 11.92 23.80
CA PHE A 373 36.32 11.57 24.96
C PHE A 373 35.31 10.47 24.68
N ILE A 374 34.92 10.20 23.43
CA ILE A 374 33.87 9.22 23.12
C ILE A 374 34.43 8.07 22.30
N LEU A 375 34.95 8.34 21.10
CA LEU A 375 35.37 7.26 20.20
C LEU A 375 36.62 6.52 20.67
N GLU A 376 37.65 7.21 21.19
CA GLU A 376 38.86 6.54 21.68
C GLU A 376 38.58 5.57 22.84
N PRO A 377 37.87 5.97 23.91
CA PRO A 377 37.47 5.02 24.97
C PRO A 377 36.64 3.86 24.44
N LEU A 378 35.69 4.13 23.53
CA LEU A 378 34.87 3.09 22.92
C LEU A 378 35.71 2.09 22.12
N TYR A 379 36.61 2.57 21.26
CA TYR A 379 37.50 1.73 20.46
C TYR A 379 38.44 0.90 21.33
N LYS A 380 38.98 1.49 22.41
CA LYS A 380 39.81 0.76 23.39
C LYS A 380 39.04 -0.37 24.05
N LEU A 381 37.78 -0.12 24.43
CA LEU A 381 36.94 -1.15 25.03
C LEU A 381 36.67 -2.30 24.05
N TYR A 382 36.35 -1.98 22.78
CA TYR A 382 36.19 -2.99 21.75
C TYR A 382 37.48 -3.77 21.50
N SER A 383 38.63 -3.10 21.39
CA SER A 383 39.90 -3.77 21.11
C SER A 383 40.37 -4.66 22.26
N GLN A 384 40.13 -4.27 23.52
CA GLN A 384 40.46 -5.08 24.71
C GLN A 384 39.61 -6.35 24.81
N VAL A 385 38.35 -6.29 24.39
CA VAL A 385 37.50 -7.49 24.34
C VAL A 385 37.89 -8.39 23.16
N LEU A 386 38.26 -7.80 22.02
CA LEU A 386 38.70 -8.52 20.82
C LEU A 386 40.09 -9.16 20.96
N SER A 387 40.96 -8.66 21.84
CA SER A 387 42.30 -9.21 22.05
C SER A 387 42.31 -10.50 22.87
N GLU A 388 41.17 -10.88 23.48
CA GLU A 388 41.00 -12.08 24.32
C GLU A 388 41.96 -12.18 25.52
N GLU A 389 42.67 -11.10 25.84
CA GLU A 389 43.57 -11.01 26.99
C GLU A 389 42.76 -10.78 28.27
N THR A 390 42.50 -11.85 29.03
CA THR A 390 41.61 -11.80 30.20
C THR A 390 42.13 -10.90 31.32
N ASP A 391 43.45 -10.85 31.52
CA ASP A 391 44.06 -10.13 32.64
C ASP A 391 44.02 -8.62 32.41
N SER A 392 44.39 -8.16 31.20
CA SER A 392 44.31 -6.74 30.82
C SER A 392 42.85 -6.25 30.74
N LEU A 393 41.94 -7.11 30.28
CA LEU A 393 40.51 -6.83 30.25
C LEU A 393 39.97 -6.68 31.68
N GLN A 394 40.35 -7.56 32.62
CA GLN A 394 39.95 -7.45 34.02
C GLN A 394 40.42 -6.14 34.66
N GLU A 395 41.69 -5.74 34.44
CA GLU A 395 42.21 -4.46 34.93
C GLU A 395 41.43 -3.27 34.35
N THR A 396 41.17 -3.31 33.04
CA THR A 396 40.41 -2.26 32.34
C THR A 396 38.97 -2.17 32.88
N LEU A 397 38.27 -3.30 32.99
CA LEU A 397 36.90 -3.35 33.50
C LEU A 397 36.83 -2.89 34.97
N HIS A 398 37.83 -3.26 35.79
CA HIS A 398 37.91 -2.80 37.17
C HIS A 398 38.09 -1.28 37.26
N SER A 399 38.86 -0.67 36.34
CA SER A 399 39.02 0.79 36.27
C SER A 399 37.72 1.52 35.89
N LEU A 400 36.83 0.84 35.16
CA LEU A 400 35.51 1.34 34.76
C LEU A 400 34.41 0.98 35.78
N GLY A 401 34.74 0.33 36.90
CA GLY A 401 33.78 -0.10 37.92
C GLY A 401 32.95 -1.33 37.54
N ILE A 402 33.29 -2.02 36.45
CA ILE A 402 32.56 -3.19 35.92
C ILE A 402 33.11 -4.47 36.55
N LYS A 403 32.23 -5.30 37.12
CA LYS A 403 32.60 -6.57 37.76
C LYS A 403 31.85 -7.74 37.12
N LEU A 404 32.55 -8.53 36.31
CA LEU A 404 32.02 -9.73 35.69
C LEU A 404 32.32 -10.99 36.50
N LYS A 405 31.46 -12.00 36.39
CA LYS A 405 31.70 -13.32 36.98
C LYS A 405 32.81 -14.04 36.18
N PRO A 406 33.66 -14.88 36.80
CA PRO A 406 34.72 -15.61 36.10
C PRO A 406 34.24 -16.46 34.91
N VAL A 407 33.00 -16.94 34.95
CA VAL A 407 32.38 -17.72 33.86
C VAL A 407 32.13 -16.86 32.61
N MET A 408 31.84 -15.57 32.78
CA MET A 408 31.51 -14.68 31.67
C MET A 408 32.72 -14.40 30.77
N PHE A 409 33.94 -14.40 31.33
CA PHE A 409 35.17 -14.24 30.55
C PHE A 409 35.47 -15.41 29.61
N LYS A 410 34.76 -16.54 29.76
CA LYS A 410 34.86 -17.70 28.87
C LYS A 410 33.82 -17.71 27.75
N MET A 411 32.96 -16.69 27.69
CA MET A 411 31.99 -16.54 26.61
C MET A 411 32.71 -16.11 25.33
N ASP A 412 32.07 -16.36 24.18
CA ASP A 412 32.55 -15.85 22.91
C ASP A 412 32.60 -14.32 22.92
N VAL A 413 33.46 -13.76 22.06
CA VAL A 413 33.79 -12.33 21.99
C VAL A 413 32.54 -11.45 21.84
N ARG A 414 31.58 -11.81 20.97
CA ARG A 414 30.37 -11.01 20.73
C ARG A 414 29.44 -10.97 21.95
N PRO A 415 29.00 -12.11 22.53
CA PRO A 415 28.27 -12.12 23.80
C PRO A 415 28.97 -11.37 24.94
N LEU A 416 30.28 -11.57 25.09
CA LEU A 416 31.06 -10.89 26.12
C LEU A 416 31.06 -9.37 25.92
N LEU A 417 31.27 -8.92 24.68
CA LEU A 417 31.25 -7.51 24.31
C LEU A 417 29.89 -6.87 24.64
N LYS A 418 28.80 -7.57 24.35
CA LYS A 418 27.44 -7.09 24.66
C LYS A 418 27.22 -6.92 26.17
N VAL A 419 27.61 -7.90 26.98
CA VAL A 419 27.49 -7.82 28.45
C VAL A 419 28.36 -6.69 29.03
N VAL A 420 29.59 -6.52 28.51
CA VAL A 420 30.48 -5.44 28.93
C VAL A 420 29.88 -4.08 28.61
N LEU A 421 29.37 -3.90 27.38
CA LEU A 421 28.81 -2.63 26.94
C LEU A 421 27.49 -2.30 27.63
N ASP A 422 26.65 -3.30 27.88
CA ASP A 422 25.41 -3.17 28.65
C ASP A 422 25.69 -2.65 30.08
N GLN A 423 26.70 -3.21 30.76
CA GLN A 423 27.10 -2.72 32.09
C GLN A 423 27.81 -1.36 32.05
N PHE A 424 28.52 -1.06 30.97
CA PHE A 424 29.22 0.22 30.82
C PHE A 424 28.25 1.38 30.58
N PHE A 425 27.34 1.24 29.63
CA PHE A 425 26.39 2.29 29.26
C PHE A 425 25.14 2.32 30.15
N GLY A 426 24.69 1.16 30.62
CA GLY A 426 23.46 1.04 31.39
C GLY A 426 22.20 1.31 30.54
N PRO A 427 21.09 1.70 31.21
CA PRO A 427 19.81 1.96 30.55
C PRO A 427 19.89 3.09 29.52
N SER A 428 19.02 3.04 28.50
CA SER A 428 19.04 3.96 27.36
C SER A 428 18.41 5.34 27.65
N THR A 429 18.66 5.91 28.83
CA THR A 429 18.03 7.17 29.29
C THR A 429 18.28 8.35 28.35
N GLY A 430 19.43 8.37 27.66
CA GLY A 430 19.74 9.40 26.68
C GLY A 430 18.78 9.42 25.48
N LEU A 431 18.27 8.26 25.05
CA LEU A 431 17.25 8.18 24.00
C LEU A 431 15.91 8.75 24.49
N VAL A 432 15.55 8.44 25.74
CA VAL A 432 14.33 8.93 26.38
C VAL A 432 14.37 10.46 26.52
N ASP A 433 15.51 11.03 26.92
CA ASP A 433 15.70 12.48 26.99
C ASP A 433 15.50 13.15 25.62
N VAL A 434 16.07 12.57 24.55
CA VAL A 434 15.87 13.08 23.17
C VAL A 434 14.39 13.11 22.81
N ILE A 435 13.68 12.01 23.08
CA ILE A 435 12.25 11.87 22.81
C ILE A 435 11.45 12.90 23.61
N VAL A 436 11.65 13.00 24.92
CA VAL A 436 10.85 13.87 25.79
C VAL A 436 11.07 15.35 25.48
N GLU A 437 12.31 15.75 25.12
CA GLU A 437 12.67 17.14 24.83
C GLU A 437 12.24 17.62 23.44
N HIS A 438 12.28 16.74 22.42
CA HIS A 438 12.08 17.15 21.03
C HIS A 438 10.76 16.66 20.41
N ILE A 439 10.17 15.59 20.94
CA ILE A 439 8.87 15.10 20.50
C ILE A 439 7.80 15.71 21.40
N PRO A 440 6.80 16.40 20.84
CA PRO A 440 5.75 17.04 21.63
C PRO A 440 4.91 15.99 22.36
N ASN A 441 4.40 16.36 23.53
CA ASN A 441 3.36 15.56 24.16
C ASN A 441 2.06 15.59 23.33
N PRO A 442 1.13 14.64 23.53
CA PRO A 442 -0.15 14.62 22.85
C PRO A 442 -0.96 15.92 22.91
N VAL A 443 -0.85 16.71 23.98
CA VAL A 443 -1.58 17.99 24.16
C VAL A 443 -1.02 19.05 23.23
N GLU A 444 0.29 19.26 23.24
CA GLU A 444 0.99 20.21 22.36
C GLU A 444 0.87 19.81 20.88
N GLY A 445 0.99 18.50 20.60
CA GLY A 445 0.93 17.96 19.24
C GLY A 445 -0.49 17.90 18.66
N ALA A 446 -1.54 17.97 19.49
CA ALA A 446 -2.92 17.87 19.03
C ALA A 446 -3.32 19.02 18.11
N ILE A 447 -2.86 20.24 18.38
CA ILE A 447 -3.20 21.44 17.60
C ILE A 447 -2.80 21.25 16.13
N ASN A 448 -1.53 20.95 15.88
CA ASN A 448 -1.02 20.74 14.52
C ASN A 448 -1.69 19.53 13.86
N LYS A 449 -1.91 18.45 14.63
CA LYS A 449 -2.53 17.22 14.12
C LYS A 449 -3.97 17.46 13.64
N VAL A 450 -4.80 18.11 14.45
CA VAL A 450 -6.21 18.38 14.13
C VAL A 450 -6.32 19.36 12.97
N GLN A 451 -5.49 20.40 12.93
CA GLN A 451 -5.48 21.36 11.82
C GLN A 451 -5.07 20.73 10.48
N GLY A 452 -4.15 19.76 10.49
CA GLY A 452 -3.71 19.06 9.28
C GLY A 452 -4.64 17.94 8.81
N THR A 453 -5.31 17.24 9.73
CA THR A 453 -6.02 15.99 9.42
C THR A 453 -7.54 16.06 9.49
N TYR A 454 -8.14 16.96 10.26
CA TYR A 454 -9.60 17.01 10.41
C TYR A 454 -10.24 17.81 9.26
N ASN A 455 -11.24 17.23 8.58
CA ASN A 455 -11.92 17.91 7.46
C ASN A 455 -12.93 18.97 7.91
N GLY A 456 -13.39 18.91 9.17
CA GLY A 456 -14.41 19.82 9.67
C GLY A 456 -13.89 21.24 9.99
N PRO A 457 -14.81 22.18 10.27
CA PRO A 457 -14.46 23.56 10.58
C PRO A 457 -13.67 23.65 11.90
N GLN A 458 -12.51 24.30 11.85
CA GLN A 458 -11.61 24.48 13.00
C GLN A 458 -12.20 25.37 14.10
N THR A 459 -13.29 26.10 13.81
CA THR A 459 -14.04 26.92 14.78
C THR A 459 -15.06 26.11 15.58
N SER A 460 -15.27 24.83 15.27
CA SER A 460 -16.23 23.98 15.97
C SER A 460 -15.77 23.64 17.39
N GLU A 461 -16.74 23.41 18.28
CA GLU A 461 -16.47 22.95 19.66
C GLU A 461 -15.73 21.62 19.67
N LEU A 462 -16.05 20.73 18.73
CA LEU A 462 -15.37 19.44 18.56
C LEU A 462 -13.89 19.62 18.17
N ALA A 463 -13.59 20.51 17.22
CA ALA A 463 -12.21 20.83 16.86
C ALA A 463 -11.44 21.44 18.04
N ALA A 464 -12.05 22.37 18.79
CA ALA A 464 -11.43 22.95 19.98
C ALA A 464 -11.14 21.90 21.06
N SER A 465 -12.09 20.99 21.31
CA SER A 465 -11.92 19.90 22.28
C SER A 465 -10.81 18.93 21.88
N MET A 466 -10.71 18.57 20.59
CA MET A 466 -9.61 17.76 20.08
C MET A 466 -8.26 18.49 20.15
N GLN A 467 -8.22 19.79 19.86
CA GLN A 467 -6.99 20.59 19.94
C GLN A 467 -6.47 20.70 21.39
N MET A 468 -7.37 20.72 22.38
CA MET A 468 -7.01 20.70 23.80
C MET A 468 -6.71 19.29 24.33
N CYS A 469 -6.97 18.24 23.55
CA CYS A 469 -6.83 16.84 23.96
C CYS A 469 -7.61 16.55 25.26
N ASP A 470 -8.84 17.07 25.36
CA ASP A 470 -9.66 17.01 26.59
C ASP A 470 -10.24 15.60 26.83
N PRO A 471 -9.88 14.92 27.94
CA PRO A 471 -10.44 13.61 28.28
C PRO A 471 -11.94 13.62 28.61
N SER A 472 -12.50 14.78 28.98
CA SER A 472 -13.92 14.95 29.33
C SER A 472 -14.79 15.40 28.14
N GLY A 473 -14.17 15.63 26.99
CA GLY A 473 -14.85 16.05 25.76
C GLY A 473 -15.62 14.92 25.05
N PRO A 474 -16.27 15.23 23.92
CA PRO A 474 -16.88 14.21 23.06
C PRO A 474 -15.82 13.27 22.49
N VAL A 475 -16.11 11.96 22.52
CA VAL A 475 -15.18 10.93 22.03
C VAL A 475 -14.94 11.10 20.53
N MET A 476 -13.68 11.29 20.16
CA MET A 476 -13.21 11.32 18.77
C MET A 476 -11.96 10.48 18.65
N VAL A 477 -11.99 9.46 17.79
CA VAL A 477 -10.87 8.55 17.54
C VAL A 477 -10.54 8.50 16.05
N GLN A 478 -9.27 8.61 15.72
CA GLN A 478 -8.77 8.39 14.37
C GLN A 478 -8.25 6.96 14.25
N VAL A 479 -8.96 6.10 13.50
CA VAL A 479 -8.51 4.73 13.18
C VAL A 479 -7.66 4.77 11.93
N SER A 480 -6.48 4.16 12.01
CA SER A 480 -5.45 4.21 10.96
C SER A 480 -5.11 2.85 10.36
N LYS A 481 -5.35 1.78 11.12
CA LYS A 481 -4.97 0.42 10.74
C LYS A 481 -5.83 -0.61 11.46
N LEU A 482 -5.99 -1.77 10.84
CA LEU A 482 -6.65 -2.94 11.40
C LEU A 482 -5.63 -4.08 11.57
N TYR A 483 -5.58 -4.67 12.76
CA TYR A 483 -4.74 -5.84 13.08
C TYR A 483 -5.59 -7.09 13.16
N HIS A 484 -5.27 -8.11 12.38
CA HIS A 484 -5.95 -9.41 12.49
C HIS A 484 -5.59 -10.11 13.81
N THR A 485 -6.55 -10.85 14.35
CA THR A 485 -6.34 -11.74 15.50
C THR A 485 -5.53 -12.98 15.13
N THR A 486 -5.08 -13.76 16.12
CA THR A 486 -4.28 -14.98 15.94
C THR A 486 -4.93 -16.05 15.06
N ASP A 487 -6.26 -16.11 15.07
CA ASP A 487 -7.11 -17.00 14.27
C ASP A 487 -7.50 -16.42 12.90
N ALA A 488 -7.14 -15.16 12.64
CA ALA A 488 -7.42 -14.40 11.42
C ALA A 488 -8.91 -14.25 11.06
N GLN A 489 -9.82 -14.40 12.05
CA GLN A 489 -11.26 -14.27 11.83
C GLN A 489 -11.77 -12.84 12.03
N SER A 490 -11.21 -12.11 12.98
CA SER A 490 -11.61 -10.74 13.30
C SER A 490 -10.44 -9.78 13.25
N PHE A 491 -10.76 -8.49 13.23
CA PHE A 491 -9.77 -7.42 13.27
C PHE A 491 -9.96 -6.55 14.50
N ARG A 492 -8.83 -6.10 15.05
CA ARG A 492 -8.75 -5.08 16.09
C ARG A 492 -8.38 -3.75 15.43
N ALA A 493 -9.21 -2.73 15.62
CA ALA A 493 -8.97 -1.41 15.08
C ALA A 493 -7.93 -0.66 15.92
N PHE A 494 -6.89 -0.15 15.27
CA PHE A 494 -5.83 0.62 15.90
C PHE A 494 -5.97 2.10 15.56
N GLY A 495 -6.06 2.92 16.60
CA GLY A 495 -6.28 4.34 16.46
C GLY A 495 -5.75 5.16 17.62
N ARG A 496 -5.85 6.48 17.47
CA ARG A 496 -5.52 7.46 18.51
C ARG A 496 -6.79 8.11 19.01
N VAL A 497 -6.98 8.14 20.32
CA VAL A 497 -8.04 8.93 20.96
C VAL A 497 -7.60 10.38 20.95
N LEU A 498 -8.32 11.25 20.24
CA LEU A 498 -8.00 12.68 20.10
C LEU A 498 -8.80 13.55 21.08
N SER A 499 -10.02 13.14 21.41
CA SER A 499 -10.83 13.76 22.46
C SER A 499 -11.70 12.72 23.16
N GLY A 500 -12.09 13.02 24.39
CA GLY A 500 -12.93 12.18 25.24
C GLY A 500 -12.20 10.97 25.83
N THR A 501 -12.98 10.10 26.46
CA THR A 501 -12.51 8.85 27.04
C THR A 501 -13.31 7.69 26.47
N LEU A 502 -12.63 6.79 25.77
CA LEU A 502 -13.23 5.60 25.19
C LEU A 502 -13.42 4.55 26.29
N LYS A 503 -14.62 3.96 26.39
CA LYS A 503 -14.94 2.96 27.43
C LYS A 503 -15.44 1.67 26.81
N LYS A 504 -15.13 0.55 27.47
CA LYS A 504 -15.70 -0.76 27.12
C LYS A 504 -17.23 -0.73 27.28
N GLY A 505 -17.95 -1.25 26.28
CA GLY A 505 -19.41 -1.27 26.19
C GLY A 505 -20.06 0.02 25.68
N MET A 506 -19.27 1.04 25.31
CA MET A 506 -19.78 2.30 24.77
C MET A 506 -20.30 2.12 23.34
N GLU A 507 -21.45 2.72 23.02
CA GLU A 507 -21.92 2.85 21.64
C GLU A 507 -21.24 4.03 20.95
N ILE A 508 -20.76 3.81 19.72
CA ILE A 508 -20.06 4.80 18.91
C ILE A 508 -20.55 4.78 17.46
N LYS A 509 -20.46 5.93 16.79
CA LYS A 509 -20.65 6.07 15.34
C LYS A 509 -19.31 5.84 14.66
N VAL A 510 -19.25 4.87 13.75
CA VAL A 510 -18.11 4.58 12.88
C VAL A 510 -18.38 5.25 11.54
N LEU A 511 -17.55 6.24 11.18
CA LEU A 511 -17.61 6.98 9.93
C LEU A 511 -16.53 6.45 8.99
N GLY A 512 -16.91 5.90 7.84
CA GLY A 512 -15.99 5.47 6.80
C GLY A 512 -15.40 6.63 6.00
N GLU A 513 -14.62 6.32 4.96
CA GLU A 513 -13.94 7.31 4.12
C GLU A 513 -14.89 8.04 3.15
N GLY A 514 -16.01 7.41 2.80
CA GLY A 514 -17.04 7.97 1.93
C GLY A 514 -18.03 8.86 2.66
N PHE A 515 -18.03 8.84 4.00
CA PHE A 515 -18.97 9.63 4.79
C PHE A 515 -18.78 11.13 4.56
N SER A 516 -19.89 11.81 4.32
CA SER A 516 -19.98 13.26 4.33
C SER A 516 -21.24 13.72 5.06
N PRO A 517 -21.31 14.97 5.55
CA PRO A 517 -22.55 15.48 6.16
C PRO A 517 -23.77 15.47 5.21
N GLU A 518 -23.55 15.36 3.90
CA GLU A 518 -24.61 15.27 2.89
C GLU A 518 -24.98 13.82 2.54
N ASP A 519 -24.10 12.86 2.89
CA ASP A 519 -24.22 11.44 2.57
C ASP A 519 -23.80 10.58 3.77
N GLU A 520 -24.81 10.13 4.52
CA GLU A 520 -24.67 9.35 5.74
C GLU A 520 -24.62 7.83 5.49
N GLU A 521 -24.60 7.36 4.24
CA GLU A 521 -24.64 5.92 3.92
C GLU A 521 -23.43 5.15 4.49
N ASP A 522 -22.28 5.81 4.61
CA ASP A 522 -21.04 5.23 5.14
C ASP A 522 -20.86 5.45 6.67
N MET A 523 -21.98 5.62 7.40
CA MET A 523 -22.03 5.64 8.86
C MET A 523 -22.66 4.35 9.41
N MET A 524 -22.01 3.73 10.40
CA MET A 524 -22.57 2.59 11.14
C MET A 524 -22.42 2.80 12.65
N LYS A 525 -23.45 2.45 13.43
CA LYS A 525 -23.34 2.37 14.90
C LYS A 525 -22.74 1.03 15.29
N ALA A 526 -21.76 1.05 16.19
CA ALA A 526 -21.12 -0.16 16.72
C ALA A 526 -20.87 -0.02 18.22
N THR A 527 -20.77 -1.14 18.91
CA THR A 527 -20.45 -1.19 20.35
C THR A 527 -19.00 -1.57 20.53
N VAL A 528 -18.29 -0.85 21.39
CA VAL A 528 -16.92 -1.18 21.78
C VAL A 528 -16.96 -2.42 22.67
N GLU A 529 -16.54 -3.57 22.16
CA GLU A 529 -16.55 -4.83 22.93
C GLU A 529 -15.40 -4.89 23.93
N ASP A 530 -14.21 -4.47 23.51
CA ASP A 530 -12.98 -4.58 24.29
C ASP A 530 -11.97 -3.50 23.89
N LEU A 531 -11.12 -3.12 24.85
CA LEU A 531 -10.05 -2.15 24.68
C LEU A 531 -8.73 -2.73 25.18
N TRP A 532 -7.65 -2.50 24.41
CA TRP A 532 -6.31 -2.94 24.79
C TRP A 532 -5.25 -1.89 24.48
N ILE A 533 -4.19 -1.92 25.29
CA ILE A 533 -2.89 -1.35 24.93
C ILE A 533 -2.04 -2.48 24.33
N SER A 534 -1.49 -2.23 23.14
CA SER A 534 -0.67 -3.21 22.41
C SER A 534 0.76 -3.25 22.95
N GLU A 535 1.26 -4.45 23.21
CA GLU A 535 2.66 -4.74 23.55
C GLU A 535 3.30 -5.73 22.55
N ALA A 536 2.89 -5.63 21.28
CA ALA A 536 3.23 -6.52 20.18
C ALA A 536 2.79 -7.99 20.39
N ARG A 537 3.44 -8.73 21.30
CA ARG A 537 3.21 -10.16 21.55
C ARG A 537 2.13 -10.43 22.59
N TYR A 538 1.76 -9.44 23.40
CA TYR A 538 0.69 -9.54 24.37
C TYR A 538 -0.11 -8.23 24.40
N PHE A 539 -1.28 -8.27 25.04
CA PHE A 539 -2.22 -7.16 25.07
C PHE A 539 -2.63 -6.87 26.50
N ILE A 540 -2.55 -5.61 26.93
CA ILE A 540 -2.97 -5.18 28.27
C ILE A 540 -4.43 -4.72 28.16
N PRO A 541 -5.40 -5.44 28.72
CA PRO A 541 -6.80 -5.02 28.70
C PRO A 541 -7.00 -3.76 29.55
N ALA A 542 -7.86 -2.86 29.07
CA ALA A 542 -8.22 -1.63 29.75
C ALA A 542 -9.74 -1.45 29.75
N ASP A 543 -10.31 -0.90 30.82
CA ASP A 543 -11.74 -0.58 30.89
C ASP A 543 -12.06 0.77 30.23
N GLU A 544 -11.14 1.73 30.35
CA GLU A 544 -11.23 3.05 29.75
C GLU A 544 -9.86 3.56 29.28
N ILE A 545 -9.84 4.29 28.16
CA ILE A 545 -8.63 4.91 27.59
C ILE A 545 -8.93 6.37 27.23
N PRO A 546 -8.26 7.34 27.86
CA PRO A 546 -8.50 8.76 27.63
C PRO A 546 -7.74 9.31 26.41
N ALA A 547 -8.09 10.54 26.03
CA ALA A 547 -7.45 11.30 24.95
C ALA A 547 -5.92 11.36 25.08
N GLY A 548 -5.25 11.26 23.93
CA GLY A 548 -3.79 11.30 23.79
C GLY A 548 -3.13 9.94 23.56
N ASN A 549 -3.81 8.86 23.95
CA ASN A 549 -3.30 7.49 23.90
C ASN A 549 -3.56 6.79 22.56
N LEU A 550 -2.73 5.80 22.26
CA LEU A 550 -2.96 4.82 21.19
C LEU A 550 -3.70 3.60 21.76
N VAL A 551 -4.68 3.09 21.02
CA VAL A 551 -5.59 2.05 21.49
C VAL A 551 -5.88 1.01 20.41
N LEU A 552 -6.03 -0.25 20.83
CA LEU A 552 -6.68 -1.32 20.07
C LEU A 552 -8.12 -1.50 20.52
N ILE A 553 -9.04 -1.54 19.57
CA ILE A 553 -10.49 -1.57 19.79
C ILE A 553 -11.07 -2.82 19.14
N GLY A 554 -11.83 -3.61 19.90
CA GLY A 554 -12.58 -4.78 19.43
C GLY A 554 -14.05 -4.45 19.12
N GLY A 555 -14.65 -5.18 18.19
CA GLY A 555 -16.09 -5.13 17.89
C GLY A 555 -16.54 -4.10 16.84
N ILE A 556 -15.60 -3.38 16.21
CA ILE A 556 -15.92 -2.26 15.29
C ILE A 556 -15.38 -2.44 13.86
N ASP A 557 -14.89 -3.62 13.52
CA ASP A 557 -14.19 -3.87 12.26
C ASP A 557 -15.10 -4.12 11.06
N ALA A 558 -16.39 -4.37 11.26
CA ALA A 558 -17.31 -4.74 10.18
C ALA A 558 -17.42 -3.67 9.08
N SER A 559 -17.55 -2.39 9.45
CA SER A 559 -17.69 -1.26 8.51
C SER A 559 -16.36 -0.65 8.07
N ILE A 560 -15.26 -0.93 8.76
CA ILE A 560 -13.96 -0.31 8.48
C ILE A 560 -13.27 -1.09 7.36
N SER A 561 -13.00 -0.40 6.24
CA SER A 561 -12.20 -0.92 5.14
C SER A 561 -10.71 -0.60 5.31
N LYS A 562 -10.34 0.67 5.46
CA LYS A 562 -8.94 1.12 5.61
C LYS A 562 -8.77 2.05 6.80
N THR A 563 -9.33 3.25 6.68
CA THR A 563 -9.36 4.24 7.76
C THR A 563 -10.80 4.53 8.18
N ALA A 564 -10.98 5.02 9.40
CA ALA A 564 -12.28 5.41 9.90
C ALA A 564 -12.13 6.47 10.99
N THR A 565 -13.19 7.25 11.18
CA THR A 565 -13.35 8.16 12.31
C THR A 565 -14.40 7.60 13.24
N LEU A 566 -14.08 7.45 14.53
CA LEU A 566 -15.07 7.08 15.54
C LEU A 566 -15.51 8.34 16.27
N ALA A 567 -16.81 8.52 16.39
CA ALA A 567 -17.44 9.63 17.09
C ALA A 567 -18.42 9.12 18.15
N ALA A 568 -18.67 9.93 19.17
CA ALA A 568 -19.70 9.63 20.17
C ALA A 568 -21.09 9.47 19.53
N ALA A 569 -21.86 8.47 19.99
CA ALA A 569 -23.18 8.18 19.43
C ALA A 569 -24.19 9.33 19.58
N ASP A 570 -24.07 10.09 20.68
CA ASP A 570 -25.03 11.13 21.09
C ASP A 570 -24.69 12.53 20.53
N TYR A 571 -23.63 12.67 19.72
CA TYR A 571 -23.23 13.97 19.17
C TYR A 571 -24.10 14.36 17.95
N PRO A 572 -24.52 15.64 17.83
CA PRO A 572 -25.38 16.12 16.73
C PRO A 572 -24.72 16.01 15.35
N ASP A 573 -25.54 16.07 14.30
CA ASP A 573 -25.26 15.61 12.92
C ASP A 573 -24.23 16.43 12.11
N ASP A 574 -23.48 17.35 12.74
CA ASP A 574 -22.37 18.09 12.10
C ASP A 574 -21.01 17.38 12.27
N LEU A 575 -20.98 16.06 12.06
CA LEU A 575 -19.77 15.26 12.14
C LEU A 575 -18.97 15.33 10.84
N TYR A 576 -17.64 15.33 10.96
CA TYR A 576 -16.74 15.25 9.81
C TYR A 576 -15.70 14.15 10.04
N THR A 577 -15.20 13.59 8.95
CA THR A 577 -14.15 12.57 8.98
C THR A 577 -12.76 13.20 9.08
N PHE A 578 -11.80 12.39 9.53
CA PHE A 578 -10.39 12.68 9.31
C PHE A 578 -10.05 12.38 7.85
N ARG A 579 -9.06 13.08 7.31
CA ARG A 579 -8.56 12.86 5.96
C ARG A 579 -8.04 11.41 5.83
N PRO A 580 -8.42 10.69 4.76
CA PRO A 580 -7.81 9.41 4.44
C PRO A 580 -6.28 9.53 4.33
N ILE A 581 -5.59 8.45 4.68
CA ILE A 581 -4.13 8.40 4.62
C ILE A 581 -3.72 8.40 3.15
N LYS A 582 -3.07 9.48 2.71
CA LYS A 582 -2.39 9.54 1.41
C LYS A 582 -1.06 8.76 1.50
N HIS A 583 -0.71 7.98 0.49
CA HIS A 583 0.50 7.14 0.53
C HIS A 583 1.62 7.66 -0.38
N MET A 584 2.89 7.35 -0.04
CA MET A 584 4.11 7.77 -0.76
C MET A 584 4.24 7.25 -2.18
N THR A 585 3.60 6.13 -2.43
CA THR A 585 3.76 5.34 -3.64
C THR A 585 2.37 4.93 -4.10
N GLU A 586 2.22 4.81 -5.41
CA GLU A 586 0.99 4.30 -5.99
C GLU A 586 1.13 2.79 -6.20
N SER A 587 0.06 2.05 -5.95
CA SER A 587 -0.03 0.65 -6.33
C SER A 587 -0.17 0.56 -7.84
N VAL A 588 0.90 0.14 -8.50
CA VAL A 588 1.02 0.09 -9.98
C VAL A 588 1.11 -1.33 -10.53
N LEU A 589 1.52 -2.30 -9.72
CA LEU A 589 1.66 -3.70 -10.12
C LEU A 589 0.32 -4.41 -9.93
N LYS A 590 -0.17 -5.06 -10.99
CA LYS A 590 -1.50 -5.63 -11.11
C LYS A 590 -1.40 -7.14 -11.37
N ILE A 591 -2.12 -7.94 -10.60
CA ILE A 591 -2.32 -9.38 -10.85
C ILE A 591 -3.82 -9.68 -10.92
N ALA A 592 -4.26 -10.52 -11.86
CA ALA A 592 -5.58 -11.15 -11.77
C ALA A 592 -5.48 -12.49 -11.08
N ILE A 593 -6.52 -12.80 -10.32
CA ILE A 593 -6.65 -13.96 -9.48
C ILE A 593 -8.02 -14.63 -9.67
N GLU A 594 -8.01 -15.95 -9.63
CA GLU A 594 -9.23 -16.75 -9.71
C GLU A 594 -9.09 -17.98 -8.80
N PRO A 595 -10.17 -18.43 -8.13
CA PRO A 595 -10.11 -19.67 -7.39
C PRO A 595 -9.97 -20.84 -8.38
N ILE A 596 -9.24 -21.89 -8.02
CA ILE A 596 -9.16 -23.09 -8.87
C ILE A 596 -10.55 -23.73 -9.00
N ALA A 597 -11.30 -23.79 -7.90
CA ALA A 597 -12.67 -24.25 -7.84
C ALA A 597 -13.63 -23.04 -7.81
N PRO A 598 -14.46 -22.81 -8.85
CA PRO A 598 -15.39 -21.68 -8.89
C PRO A 598 -16.41 -21.66 -7.75
N SER A 599 -16.74 -22.81 -7.16
CA SER A 599 -17.62 -22.93 -6.00
C SER A 599 -17.07 -22.23 -4.74
N GLU A 600 -15.75 -22.02 -4.66
CA GLU A 600 -15.08 -21.37 -3.54
C GLU A 600 -14.93 -19.85 -3.69
N LEU A 601 -15.51 -19.26 -4.75
CA LEU A 601 -15.45 -17.83 -5.00
C LEU A 601 -15.90 -16.98 -3.78
N PRO A 602 -16.96 -17.31 -3.03
CA PRO A 602 -17.34 -16.53 -1.84
C PRO A 602 -16.25 -16.50 -0.76
N LYS A 603 -15.50 -17.60 -0.57
CA LYS A 603 -14.37 -17.65 0.37
C LYS A 603 -13.23 -16.75 -0.10
N MET A 604 -12.95 -16.74 -1.40
CA MET A 604 -11.95 -15.84 -2.00
C MET A 604 -12.33 -14.37 -1.78
N LEU A 605 -13.59 -14.01 -2.03
CA LEU A 605 -14.10 -12.65 -1.85
C LEU A 605 -14.02 -12.20 -0.38
N SER A 606 -14.35 -13.09 0.55
CA SER A 606 -14.16 -12.82 1.99
C SER A 606 -12.69 -12.58 2.32
N GLY A 607 -11.79 -13.42 1.79
CA GLY A 607 -10.34 -13.25 1.96
C GLY A 607 -9.81 -11.94 1.36
N LEU A 608 -10.31 -11.53 0.20
CA LEU A 608 -9.94 -10.26 -0.43
C LEU A 608 -10.38 -9.05 0.39
N ARG A 609 -11.57 -9.10 1.00
CA ARG A 609 -12.02 -8.06 1.95
C ARG A 609 -11.09 -7.99 3.17
N SER A 610 -10.70 -9.12 3.73
CA SER A 610 -9.77 -9.19 4.86
C SER A 610 -8.37 -8.66 4.52
N ILE A 611 -7.89 -8.87 3.29
CA ILE A 611 -6.63 -8.28 2.82
C ILE A 611 -6.71 -6.77 2.69
N ASN A 612 -7.82 -6.27 2.12
CA ASN A 612 -8.03 -4.84 1.95
C ASN A 612 -8.06 -4.11 3.31
N LYS A 613 -8.49 -4.81 4.38
CA LYS A 613 -8.37 -4.38 5.78
C LYS A 613 -6.95 -4.42 6.33
N SER A 614 -6.20 -5.49 6.03
CA SER A 614 -4.86 -5.69 6.59
C SER A 614 -3.77 -4.85 5.92
N TYR A 615 -3.90 -4.54 4.63
CA TYR A 615 -2.87 -3.90 3.82
C TYR A 615 -3.38 -2.56 3.26
N PRO A 616 -2.89 -1.41 3.74
CA PRO A 616 -3.46 -0.10 3.39
C PRO A 616 -3.42 0.24 1.90
N LEU A 617 -2.35 -0.14 1.18
CA LEU A 617 -2.18 0.17 -0.25
C LEU A 617 -2.73 -0.89 -1.21
N VAL A 618 -3.20 -2.04 -0.73
CA VAL A 618 -3.87 -3.00 -1.62
C VAL A 618 -5.13 -2.36 -2.19
N SER A 619 -5.34 -2.54 -3.49
CA SER A 619 -6.62 -2.28 -4.13
C SER A 619 -7.12 -3.56 -4.77
N THR A 620 -8.37 -3.91 -4.49
CA THR A 620 -9.05 -5.03 -5.14
C THR A 620 -10.16 -4.48 -6.02
N LYS A 621 -10.23 -4.94 -7.26
CA LYS A 621 -11.24 -4.53 -8.24
C LYS A 621 -11.77 -5.76 -8.97
N VAL A 622 -13.01 -5.66 -9.45
CA VAL A 622 -13.59 -6.64 -10.37
C VAL A 622 -13.67 -5.94 -11.72
N GLU A 623 -13.07 -6.53 -12.75
CA GLU A 623 -13.16 -5.98 -14.11
C GLU A 623 -14.46 -6.43 -14.79
N GLU A 624 -14.84 -5.79 -15.90
CA GLU A 624 -16.05 -6.14 -16.65
C GLU A 624 -16.04 -7.59 -17.18
N SER A 625 -14.85 -8.15 -17.40
CA SER A 625 -14.66 -9.56 -17.75
C SER A 625 -15.04 -10.53 -16.62
N GLY A 626 -15.23 -10.04 -15.39
CA GLY A 626 -15.43 -10.85 -14.19
C GLY A 626 -14.12 -11.24 -13.50
N GLU A 627 -12.95 -10.90 -14.06
CA GLU A 627 -11.66 -11.15 -13.43
C GLU A 627 -11.50 -10.32 -12.15
N HIS A 628 -11.04 -10.98 -11.07
CA HIS A 628 -10.66 -10.29 -9.84
C HIS A 628 -9.22 -9.83 -9.92
N VAL A 629 -9.00 -8.55 -9.68
CA VAL A 629 -7.70 -7.91 -9.82
C VAL A 629 -7.22 -7.41 -8.46
N VAL A 630 -5.97 -7.71 -8.12
CA VAL A 630 -5.25 -7.18 -6.96
C VAL A 630 -4.12 -6.28 -7.45
N ILE A 631 -4.08 -5.05 -6.92
CA ILE A 631 -3.07 -4.06 -7.26
C ILE A 631 -2.25 -3.76 -6.01
N GLY A 632 -0.92 -3.77 -6.16
CA GLY A 632 0.04 -3.53 -5.07
C GLY A 632 1.25 -2.72 -5.53
N THR A 633 2.14 -2.44 -4.58
CA THR A 633 3.29 -1.53 -4.78
C THR A 633 4.43 -2.16 -5.57
N GLY A 634 4.67 -3.47 -5.40
CA GLY A 634 5.73 -4.22 -6.07
C GLY A 634 5.69 -5.72 -5.74
N GLU A 635 6.66 -6.48 -6.23
CA GLU A 635 6.65 -7.95 -6.18
C GLU A 635 6.59 -8.51 -4.76
N LEU A 636 7.50 -8.07 -3.89
CA LEU A 636 7.54 -8.53 -2.49
C LEU A 636 6.23 -8.22 -1.74
N TYR A 637 5.55 -7.13 -2.09
CA TYR A 637 4.28 -6.76 -1.48
C TYR A 637 3.17 -7.73 -1.89
N LEU A 638 3.01 -7.93 -3.19
CA LEU A 638 1.99 -8.84 -3.73
C LEU A 638 2.25 -10.28 -3.30
N ASP A 639 3.50 -10.70 -3.19
CA ASP A 639 3.85 -12.02 -2.70
C ASP A 639 3.40 -12.24 -1.24
N CYS A 640 3.63 -11.27 -0.35
CA CYS A 640 3.11 -11.30 1.02
C CYS A 640 1.57 -11.27 1.06
N VAL A 641 0.95 -10.43 0.23
CA VAL A 641 -0.52 -10.34 0.13
C VAL A 641 -1.12 -11.65 -0.34
N MET A 642 -0.52 -12.30 -1.35
CA MET A 642 -0.98 -13.58 -1.88
C MET A 642 -0.73 -14.74 -0.91
N HIS A 643 0.36 -14.68 -0.14
CA HIS A 643 0.57 -15.62 0.96
C HIS A 643 -0.55 -15.50 1.99
N ASP A 644 -0.86 -14.29 2.45
CA ASP A 644 -1.93 -14.06 3.42
C ASP A 644 -3.31 -14.43 2.84
N LEU A 645 -3.55 -14.18 1.55
CA LEU A 645 -4.78 -14.66 0.91
C LEU A 645 -4.90 -16.18 1.02
N ARG A 646 -3.93 -16.89 0.44
CA ARG A 646 -3.96 -18.35 0.27
C ARG A 646 -3.87 -19.11 1.58
N LYS A 647 -3.11 -18.61 2.56
CA LYS A 647 -2.79 -19.35 3.79
C LYS A 647 -3.50 -18.81 5.02
N LEU A 648 -3.67 -17.49 5.14
CA LEU A 648 -4.19 -16.85 6.35
C LEU A 648 -5.71 -16.71 6.31
N PHE A 649 -6.27 -16.12 5.25
CA PHE A 649 -7.68 -15.70 5.22
C PHE A 649 -8.63 -16.65 4.50
N SER A 650 -8.27 -17.17 3.32
CA SER A 650 -9.20 -18.00 2.54
C SER A 650 -8.91 -19.50 2.61
N GLU A 651 -7.66 -19.92 2.84
CA GLU A 651 -7.24 -21.34 2.85
C GLU A 651 -7.61 -22.11 1.56
N ILE A 652 -7.65 -21.42 0.42
CA ILE A 652 -7.96 -22.00 -0.89
C ILE A 652 -6.77 -21.91 -1.84
N GLU A 653 -6.80 -22.73 -2.88
CA GLU A 653 -5.87 -22.62 -3.99
C GLU A 653 -6.35 -21.59 -5.02
N ILE A 654 -5.44 -20.69 -5.40
CA ILE A 654 -5.74 -19.53 -6.24
C ILE A 654 -4.79 -19.52 -7.43
N LYS A 655 -5.36 -19.50 -8.64
CA LYS A 655 -4.65 -19.24 -9.88
C LYS A 655 -4.29 -17.77 -9.94
N VAL A 656 -3.04 -17.47 -10.27
CA VAL A 656 -2.53 -16.11 -10.37
C VAL A 656 -1.96 -15.94 -11.77
N SER A 657 -2.41 -14.89 -12.45
CA SER A 657 -1.87 -14.49 -13.76
C SER A 657 -0.50 -13.81 -13.63
N ASP A 658 0.21 -13.68 -14.74
CA ASP A 658 1.45 -12.92 -14.78
C ASP A 658 1.22 -11.47 -14.35
N PRO A 659 2.15 -10.89 -13.55
CA PRO A 659 2.03 -9.52 -13.10
C PRO A 659 2.14 -8.55 -14.27
N VAL A 660 1.11 -7.72 -14.44
CA VAL A 660 1.07 -6.63 -15.40
C VAL A 660 1.06 -5.29 -14.66
N THR A 661 1.06 -4.19 -15.40
CA THR A 661 1.04 -2.85 -14.82
C THR A 661 -0.27 -2.14 -15.09
N LYS A 662 -0.69 -1.28 -14.18
CA LYS A 662 -1.70 -0.26 -14.45
C LYS A 662 -1.09 0.76 -15.41
N PHE A 663 -1.81 1.14 -16.46
CA PHE A 663 -1.40 2.19 -17.39
C PHE A 663 -2.13 3.50 -17.10
N CYS A 664 -1.70 4.59 -17.72
CA CYS A 664 -2.49 5.81 -17.82
C CYS A 664 -2.59 6.23 -19.29
N GLU A 665 -3.59 7.05 -19.62
CA GLU A 665 -3.82 7.53 -20.99
C GLU A 665 -3.53 9.03 -21.07
N THR A 666 -2.81 9.49 -22.09
CA THR A 666 -2.47 10.92 -22.25
C THR A 666 -2.59 11.39 -23.69
N VAL A 667 -2.45 12.69 -23.91
CA VAL A 667 -2.48 13.34 -25.24
C VAL A 667 -1.17 14.08 -25.48
N LEU A 668 -0.69 14.11 -26.72
CA LEU A 668 0.52 14.85 -27.09
C LEU A 668 0.23 16.22 -27.71
N GLU A 669 -0.89 16.33 -28.42
CA GLU A 669 -1.23 17.52 -29.20
C GLU A 669 -2.63 18.02 -28.84
N THR A 670 -2.94 19.25 -29.23
CA THR A 670 -4.31 19.75 -29.12
C THR A 670 -5.20 19.02 -30.12
N SER A 671 -6.42 18.68 -29.70
CA SER A 671 -7.42 18.05 -30.59
C SER A 671 -7.56 18.81 -31.91
N ALA A 672 -7.39 18.12 -33.04
CA ALA A 672 -7.40 18.73 -34.37
C ALA A 672 -8.72 19.46 -34.68
N LEU A 673 -9.83 18.95 -34.14
CA LEU A 673 -11.17 19.46 -34.36
C LEU A 673 -11.90 19.66 -33.04
N LYS A 674 -12.85 20.61 -33.03
CA LYS A 674 -13.75 20.83 -31.90
C LYS A 674 -14.78 19.73 -31.89
N CYS A 675 -14.71 18.84 -30.90
CA CYS A 675 -15.66 17.75 -30.75
C CYS A 675 -16.90 18.27 -30.05
N TYR A 676 -18.07 17.93 -30.58
CA TYR A 676 -19.33 18.13 -29.90
C TYR A 676 -20.09 16.81 -29.75
N ALA A 677 -20.94 16.75 -28.72
CA ALA A 677 -21.89 15.65 -28.55
C ALA A 677 -23.27 16.22 -28.23
N ASP A 678 -24.27 15.68 -28.90
CA ASP A 678 -25.68 15.93 -28.62
C ASP A 678 -26.21 14.97 -27.54
N THR A 679 -27.03 15.51 -26.65
CA THR A 679 -27.79 14.70 -25.67
C THR A 679 -28.78 13.78 -26.38
N PRO A 680 -29.18 12.64 -25.79
CA PRO A 680 -30.18 11.74 -26.39
C PRO A 680 -31.49 12.44 -26.78
N ASN A 681 -31.88 13.47 -26.03
CA ASN A 681 -33.06 14.28 -26.36
C ASN A 681 -32.85 15.35 -27.45
N LYS A 682 -31.63 15.47 -28.00
CA LYS A 682 -31.19 16.47 -29.00
C LYS A 682 -31.40 17.93 -28.62
N LYS A 683 -31.61 18.24 -27.33
CA LYS A 683 -31.88 19.61 -26.85
C LYS A 683 -30.66 20.29 -26.24
N ASN A 684 -29.61 19.54 -25.94
CA ASN A 684 -28.37 20.08 -25.40
C ASN A 684 -27.17 19.56 -26.20
N LYS A 685 -26.21 20.46 -26.46
CA LYS A 685 -24.96 20.22 -27.18
C LYS A 685 -23.80 20.71 -26.34
N ILE A 686 -22.79 19.87 -26.13
CA ILE A 686 -21.58 20.20 -25.37
C ILE A 686 -20.39 20.10 -26.32
N THR A 687 -19.53 21.13 -26.36
CA THR A 687 -18.36 21.19 -27.24
C THR A 687 -17.07 21.34 -26.43
N MET A 688 -16.17 20.37 -26.53
CA MET A 688 -14.88 20.37 -25.82
C MET A 688 -13.69 20.18 -26.77
N ILE A 689 -12.53 20.66 -26.33
CA ILE A 689 -11.22 20.31 -26.90
C ILE A 689 -10.34 19.73 -25.80
N ALA A 690 -9.44 18.82 -26.18
CA ALA A 690 -8.41 18.27 -25.30
C ALA A 690 -7.05 18.87 -25.68
N GLU A 691 -6.29 19.30 -24.68
CA GLU A 691 -4.93 19.83 -24.81
C GLU A 691 -4.00 19.10 -23.83
N PRO A 692 -2.71 18.87 -24.15
CA PRO A 692 -1.76 18.36 -23.18
C PRO A 692 -1.54 19.39 -22.06
N MET A 693 -1.38 18.92 -20.83
CA MET A 693 -0.98 19.77 -19.71
C MET A 693 0.51 20.11 -19.75
N GLU A 694 0.87 21.24 -19.14
CA GLU A 694 2.27 21.63 -18.97
C GLU A 694 3.02 20.64 -18.05
N LYS A 695 4.30 20.39 -18.36
CA LYS A 695 5.14 19.47 -17.58
C LYS A 695 5.23 19.92 -16.12
N GLY A 696 5.01 18.98 -15.19
CA GLY A 696 5.05 19.22 -13.75
C GLY A 696 3.73 19.70 -13.13
N LEU A 697 2.75 20.16 -13.92
CA LEU A 697 1.46 20.61 -13.38
C LEU A 697 0.67 19.47 -12.75
N ALA A 698 0.62 18.30 -13.41
CA ALA A 698 -0.03 17.12 -12.84
C ALA A 698 0.60 16.68 -11.53
N GLU A 699 1.94 16.66 -11.46
CA GLU A 699 2.65 16.31 -10.22
C GLU A 699 2.32 17.29 -9.10
N ASP A 700 2.22 18.60 -9.38
CA ASP A 700 1.84 19.58 -8.35
C ASP A 700 0.39 19.39 -7.86
N ILE A 701 -0.54 19.00 -8.74
CA ILE A 701 -1.93 18.70 -8.37
C ILE A 701 -1.97 17.44 -7.51
N GLU A 702 -1.29 16.37 -7.94
CA GLU A 702 -1.25 15.10 -7.20
C GLU A 702 -0.53 15.22 -5.87
N ARG A 703 0.54 16.03 -5.80
CA ARG A 703 1.21 16.40 -4.55
C ARG A 703 0.30 17.21 -3.62
N GLY A 704 -0.79 17.78 -4.12
CA GLY A 704 -1.76 18.56 -3.36
C GLY A 704 -1.32 20.01 -3.14
N ARG A 705 -0.32 20.50 -3.90
CA ARG A 705 0.11 21.91 -3.89
C ARG A 705 -0.96 22.82 -4.49
N ILE A 706 -1.73 22.30 -5.44
CA ILE A 706 -2.96 22.89 -5.93
C ILE A 706 -4.09 21.95 -5.58
N ASN A 707 -5.13 22.47 -4.94
CA ASN A 707 -6.34 21.71 -4.63
C ASN A 707 -7.58 22.60 -4.83
N MET A 708 -8.77 22.00 -4.89
CA MET A 708 -10.01 22.78 -5.06
C MET A 708 -10.44 23.56 -3.80
N ARG A 709 -9.89 23.24 -2.64
CA ARG A 709 -10.17 23.92 -1.36
C ARG A 709 -9.55 25.33 -1.32
N MET A 710 -8.43 25.54 -2.00
CA MET A 710 -7.81 26.86 -2.16
C MET A 710 -8.76 27.82 -2.88
N THR A 711 -8.74 29.10 -2.51
CA THR A 711 -9.55 30.11 -3.19
C THR A 711 -9.16 30.20 -4.66
N ALA A 712 -10.12 30.50 -5.55
CA ALA A 712 -9.84 30.65 -6.98
C ALA A 712 -8.79 31.74 -7.27
N LYS A 713 -8.62 32.70 -6.35
CA LYS A 713 -7.60 33.76 -6.44
C LYS A 713 -6.20 33.20 -6.19
N ASP A 714 -6.03 32.41 -5.14
CA ASP A 714 -4.73 31.84 -4.76
C ASP A 714 -4.27 30.78 -5.76
N ARG A 715 -5.18 29.90 -6.21
CA ARG A 715 -4.92 28.97 -7.32
C ARG A 715 -4.53 29.72 -8.60
N GLY A 716 -5.27 30.79 -8.90
CA GLY A 716 -5.03 31.62 -10.06
C GLY A 716 -3.65 32.26 -10.06
N LYS A 717 -3.19 32.73 -8.89
CA LYS A 717 -1.86 33.29 -8.67
C LYS A 717 -0.76 32.24 -8.83
N PHE A 718 -0.93 31.05 -8.24
CA PHE A 718 0.03 29.95 -8.36
C PHE A 718 0.25 29.54 -9.83
N LEU A 719 -0.84 29.35 -10.57
CA LEU A 719 -0.79 28.99 -11.99
C LEU A 719 -0.19 30.11 -12.86
N GLN A 720 -0.45 31.37 -12.52
CA GLN A 720 0.13 32.51 -13.22
C GLN A 720 1.64 32.63 -12.97
N GLU A 721 2.10 32.47 -11.72
CA GLU A 721 3.50 32.65 -11.35
C GLU A 721 4.37 31.48 -11.84
N LYS A 722 3.92 30.23 -11.67
CA LYS A 722 4.71 29.03 -11.99
C LYS A 722 4.56 28.57 -13.44
N TYR A 723 3.35 28.64 -13.99
CA TYR A 723 3.01 28.08 -15.30
C TYR A 723 2.62 29.15 -16.32
N GLN A 724 2.70 30.44 -15.97
CA GLN A 724 2.39 31.57 -16.85
C GLN A 724 0.97 31.53 -17.44
N TRP A 725 0.02 30.95 -16.70
CA TRP A 725 -1.37 30.92 -17.12
C TRP A 725 -2.01 32.31 -17.13
N ASP A 726 -2.90 32.53 -18.10
CA ASP A 726 -3.77 33.70 -18.11
C ASP A 726 -4.69 33.69 -16.88
N LEU A 727 -4.83 34.85 -16.23
CA LEU A 727 -5.61 35.04 -15.01
C LEU A 727 -7.09 34.68 -15.21
N LEU A 728 -7.63 34.92 -16.40
CA LEU A 728 -9.01 34.59 -16.72
C LEU A 728 -9.19 33.08 -16.88
N ALA A 729 -8.20 32.40 -17.45
CA ALA A 729 -8.19 30.95 -17.58
C ALA A 729 -7.99 30.25 -16.22
N SER A 730 -7.06 30.74 -15.39
CA SER A 730 -6.70 30.11 -14.11
C SER A 730 -7.82 30.19 -13.05
N ARG A 731 -8.65 31.23 -13.11
CA ARG A 731 -9.85 31.36 -12.25
C ARG A 731 -11.05 30.53 -12.72
N SER A 732 -10.98 29.95 -13.92
CA SER A 732 -12.13 29.29 -14.56
C SER A 732 -12.12 27.76 -14.43
N ILE A 733 -11.22 27.21 -13.61
CA ILE A 733 -11.08 25.76 -13.36
C ILE A 733 -12.28 25.25 -12.57
N TRP A 734 -12.97 24.22 -13.07
CA TRP A 734 -14.18 23.65 -12.49
C TRP A 734 -13.92 22.47 -11.56
N ALA A 735 -13.15 21.49 -12.02
CA ALA A 735 -12.79 20.30 -11.27
C ALA A 735 -11.42 19.78 -11.70
N PHE A 736 -10.84 18.98 -10.82
CA PHE A 736 -9.75 18.07 -11.14
C PHE A 736 -10.36 16.67 -11.34
N GLY A 737 -9.76 15.86 -12.21
CA GLY A 737 -10.26 14.51 -12.51
C GLY A 737 -9.11 13.51 -12.72
N PRO A 738 -9.27 12.22 -12.42
CA PRO A 738 -10.53 11.52 -12.17
C PRO A 738 -11.14 11.71 -10.77
N ASP A 739 -10.32 11.95 -9.74
CA ASP A 739 -10.80 12.28 -8.38
C ASP A 739 -10.56 13.77 -8.05
N GLU A 740 -10.95 14.26 -6.87
CA GLU A 740 -10.81 15.69 -6.49
C GLU A 740 -9.39 16.28 -6.62
N ASN A 741 -8.36 15.42 -6.64
CA ASN A 741 -6.95 15.78 -6.85
C ASN A 741 -6.35 15.10 -8.09
N GLY A 742 -7.17 14.71 -9.07
CA GLY A 742 -6.69 14.04 -10.27
C GLY A 742 -5.99 14.98 -11.29
N PRO A 743 -5.13 14.44 -12.17
CA PRO A 743 -4.24 15.23 -13.03
C PRO A 743 -4.89 15.83 -14.29
N ASN A 744 -6.21 16.06 -14.30
CA ASN A 744 -6.94 16.61 -15.46
C ASN A 744 -7.77 17.83 -15.08
N ILE A 745 -8.01 18.79 -15.99
CA ILE A 745 -8.69 20.08 -15.71
C ILE A 745 -9.86 20.34 -16.66
N ASP A 746 -11.00 20.84 -16.14
CA ASP A 746 -12.15 21.37 -16.92
C ASP A 746 -12.37 22.90 -16.74
N LYS A 747 -12.90 23.62 -17.75
CA LYS A 747 -12.97 25.11 -17.84
C LYS A 747 -14.28 25.69 -18.47
N LYS A 748 -15.04 26.54 -17.71
CA LYS A 748 -16.12 27.57 -18.05
C LYS A 748 -17.27 27.20 -19.04
N LEU A 749 -18.56 27.63 -18.98
CA LEU A 749 -19.22 28.94 -18.76
C LEU A 749 -20.59 28.88 -18.00
N LEU A 750 -21.17 27.71 -17.70
CA LEU A 750 -22.56 27.59 -17.19
C LEU A 750 -22.64 26.98 -15.78
N GLY A 751 -23.36 27.63 -14.87
CA GLY A 751 -23.50 27.18 -13.48
C GLY A 751 -24.53 26.07 -13.26
N THR A 752 -25.58 25.99 -14.09
CA THR A 752 -26.74 25.10 -13.85
C THR A 752 -26.48 23.63 -14.14
N VAL A 753 -25.60 23.31 -15.09
CA VAL A 753 -25.23 21.92 -15.45
C VAL A 753 -23.81 21.56 -14.98
N LYS A 754 -23.17 22.45 -14.22
CA LYS A 754 -21.77 22.33 -13.81
C LYS A 754 -21.48 21.00 -13.11
N GLU A 755 -22.29 20.63 -12.13
CA GLU A 755 -22.07 19.39 -11.37
C GLU A 755 -22.26 18.13 -12.23
N HIS A 756 -23.23 18.13 -13.15
CA HIS A 756 -23.41 17.02 -14.09
C HIS A 756 -22.24 16.89 -15.09
N VAL A 757 -21.70 18.01 -15.59
CA VAL A 757 -20.53 17.98 -16.47
C VAL A 757 -19.30 17.48 -15.70
N LYS A 758 -19.10 17.94 -14.45
CA LYS A 758 -18.01 17.44 -13.59
C LYS A 758 -18.11 15.94 -13.36
N GLN A 759 -19.29 15.42 -13.02
CA GLN A 759 -19.51 13.99 -12.82
C GLN A 759 -19.18 13.19 -14.09
N GLY A 760 -19.64 13.66 -15.26
CA GLY A 760 -19.33 13.01 -16.53
C GLY A 760 -17.85 13.08 -16.91
N PHE A 761 -17.19 14.21 -16.62
CA PHE A 761 -15.75 14.39 -16.81
C PHE A 761 -14.91 13.50 -15.88
N GLN A 762 -15.21 13.47 -14.59
CA GLN A 762 -14.51 12.65 -13.60
C GLN A 762 -14.68 11.15 -13.90
N TRP A 763 -15.90 10.74 -14.28
CA TRP A 763 -16.16 9.38 -14.73
C TRP A 763 -15.39 9.05 -16.00
N GLY A 764 -15.47 9.91 -17.03
CA GLY A 764 -14.72 9.74 -18.28
C GLY A 764 -13.21 9.68 -18.07
N ALA A 765 -12.66 10.53 -17.20
CA ALA A 765 -11.24 10.55 -16.89
C ALA A 765 -10.78 9.32 -16.07
N ARG A 766 -11.69 8.64 -15.36
CA ARG A 766 -11.37 7.45 -14.56
C ARG A 766 -11.20 6.21 -15.42
N GLU A 767 -12.01 6.10 -16.47
CA GLU A 767 -11.97 4.97 -17.40
C GLU A 767 -11.11 5.29 -18.62
N GLY A 768 -11.16 6.46 -19.26
CA GLY A 768 -10.37 6.67 -20.49
C GLY A 768 -10.87 5.84 -21.70
N PRO A 769 -10.62 6.28 -22.96
CA PRO A 769 -11.16 5.60 -24.14
C PRO A 769 -10.25 4.53 -24.77
N LEU A 770 -8.94 4.47 -24.47
CA LEU A 770 -8.03 3.53 -25.12
C LEU A 770 -8.14 2.12 -24.56
N CYS A 771 -8.17 1.96 -23.23
CA CYS A 771 -8.09 0.66 -22.58
C CYS A 771 -8.74 0.64 -21.19
N ASP A 772 -9.71 1.52 -20.93
CA ASP A 772 -10.37 1.68 -19.64
C ASP A 772 -9.38 1.93 -18.46
N GLU A 773 -8.29 2.65 -18.72
CA GLU A 773 -7.33 3.14 -17.73
C GLU A 773 -7.38 4.68 -17.55
N PRO A 774 -7.05 5.20 -16.35
CA PRO A 774 -7.25 6.62 -16.05
C PRO A 774 -6.46 7.56 -16.96
N MET A 775 -7.10 8.66 -17.35
CA MET A 775 -6.45 9.74 -18.09
C MET A 775 -5.49 10.52 -17.21
N ARG A 776 -4.36 10.94 -17.77
CA ARG A 776 -3.32 11.73 -17.11
C ARG A 776 -2.77 12.81 -18.04
N ASN A 777 -2.47 13.99 -17.48
CA ASN A 777 -1.91 15.14 -18.20
C ASN A 777 -2.83 15.69 -19.30
N VAL A 778 -4.16 15.64 -19.12
CA VAL A 778 -5.11 16.15 -20.12
C VAL A 778 -5.89 17.35 -19.59
N LYS A 779 -5.90 18.42 -20.37
CA LYS A 779 -6.70 19.62 -20.12
C LYS A 779 -7.88 19.65 -21.07
N PHE A 780 -9.08 19.52 -20.51
CA PHE A 780 -10.32 19.71 -21.26
C PHE A 780 -10.77 21.16 -21.18
N ARG A 781 -11.08 21.75 -22.33
CA ARG A 781 -11.62 23.11 -22.40
C ARG A 781 -13.00 23.03 -23.01
N LEU A 782 -14.00 23.35 -22.21
CA LEU A 782 -15.36 23.58 -22.69
C LEU A 782 -15.37 24.90 -23.46
N LEU A 783 -15.67 24.82 -24.76
CA LEU A 783 -15.70 25.98 -25.65
C LEU A 783 -17.11 26.56 -25.76
N ASP A 784 -18.09 25.68 -25.92
CA ASP A 784 -19.49 26.05 -26.10
C ASP A 784 -20.41 24.98 -25.50
N ALA A 785 -21.56 25.43 -25.00
CA ALA A 785 -22.61 24.56 -24.48
C ALA A 785 -23.98 25.18 -24.78
N SER A 786 -24.67 24.60 -25.76
CA SER A 786 -26.07 24.95 -26.07
C SER A 786 -26.98 24.13 -25.18
N LEU A 787 -27.78 24.76 -24.33
CA LEU A 787 -28.64 24.08 -23.36
C LEU A 787 -30.11 24.44 -23.58
N ALA A 788 -31.00 23.45 -23.43
CA ALA A 788 -32.45 23.64 -23.46
C ALA A 788 -32.91 24.62 -22.38
N GLN A 789 -33.92 25.48 -22.57
CA GLN A 789 -34.29 26.47 -21.53
C GLN A 789 -34.82 25.85 -20.22
N GLU A 790 -35.57 24.75 -20.31
CA GLU A 790 -36.21 24.11 -19.16
C GLU A 790 -35.26 23.12 -18.43
N PRO A 791 -35.20 23.13 -17.09
CA PRO A 791 -34.33 22.25 -16.31
C PRO A 791 -34.59 20.75 -16.49
N ILE A 792 -35.83 20.36 -16.80
CA ILE A 792 -36.23 18.96 -17.00
C ILE A 792 -35.43 18.32 -18.13
N PHE A 793 -35.10 19.08 -19.18
CA PHE A 793 -34.30 18.60 -20.30
C PHE A 793 -32.78 18.61 -20.03
N ARG A 794 -32.35 19.06 -18.84
CA ARG A 794 -30.95 19.16 -18.41
C ARG A 794 -30.61 18.19 -17.26
N GLY A 795 -31.44 17.18 -17.02
CA GLY A 795 -31.23 16.22 -15.95
C GLY A 795 -29.88 15.48 -16.06
N GLY A 796 -29.34 15.03 -14.93
CA GLY A 796 -28.05 14.35 -14.84
C GLY A 796 -27.92 13.16 -15.80
N GLY A 797 -28.96 12.33 -15.93
CA GLY A 797 -28.96 11.18 -16.85
C GLY A 797 -28.81 11.54 -18.35
N GLN A 798 -29.03 12.80 -18.74
CA GLN A 798 -28.81 13.29 -20.10
C GLN A 798 -27.41 13.89 -20.25
N ILE A 799 -27.02 14.76 -19.32
CA ILE A 799 -25.77 15.54 -19.41
C ILE A 799 -24.54 14.70 -19.07
N VAL A 800 -24.60 13.84 -18.05
CA VAL A 800 -23.44 13.06 -17.56
C VAL A 800 -22.88 12.13 -18.66
N PRO A 801 -23.68 11.28 -19.34
CA PRO A 801 -23.15 10.41 -20.40
C PRO A 801 -22.67 11.22 -21.61
N THR A 802 -23.32 12.34 -21.92
CA THR A 802 -22.94 13.22 -23.04
C THR A 802 -21.61 13.92 -22.76
N ALA A 803 -21.39 14.39 -21.53
CA ALA A 803 -20.12 14.95 -21.08
C ALA A 803 -18.99 13.90 -21.15
N ARG A 804 -19.25 12.65 -20.75
CA ARG A 804 -18.30 11.54 -20.91
C ARG A 804 -17.95 11.28 -22.37
N ARG A 805 -18.96 11.19 -23.26
CA ARG A 805 -18.76 10.98 -24.70
C ARG A 805 -17.91 12.07 -25.35
N VAL A 806 -18.17 13.35 -25.04
CA VAL A 806 -17.38 14.46 -25.61
C VAL A 806 -15.94 14.49 -25.08
N CYS A 807 -15.70 14.05 -23.83
CA CYS A 807 -14.34 13.87 -23.33
C CYS A 807 -13.58 12.80 -24.13
N TYR A 808 -14.22 11.66 -24.42
CA TYR A 808 -13.61 10.59 -25.21
C TYR A 808 -13.34 10.99 -26.65
N SER A 809 -14.29 11.64 -27.33
CA SER A 809 -14.07 12.08 -28.71
C SER A 809 -12.98 13.14 -28.83
N SER A 810 -12.97 14.12 -27.92
CA SER A 810 -11.91 15.14 -27.91
C SER A 810 -10.53 14.57 -27.56
N PHE A 811 -10.45 13.58 -26.67
CA PHE A 811 -9.22 12.87 -26.33
C PHE A 811 -8.67 12.05 -27.52
N LEU A 812 -9.53 11.28 -28.20
CA LEU A 812 -9.11 10.46 -29.34
C LEU A 812 -8.65 11.30 -30.55
N MET A 813 -9.14 12.53 -30.70
CA MET A 813 -8.68 13.46 -31.73
C MET A 813 -7.39 14.24 -31.38
N ALA A 814 -6.84 14.05 -30.18
CA ALA A 814 -5.70 14.80 -29.63
C ALA A 814 -4.37 14.00 -29.64
N ALA A 815 -4.22 13.09 -30.61
CA ALA A 815 -3.06 12.19 -30.71
C ALA A 815 -2.82 11.41 -29.40
N PRO A 816 -3.71 10.45 -29.07
CA PRO A 816 -3.67 9.75 -27.80
C PRO A 816 -2.42 8.86 -27.68
N ARG A 817 -1.90 8.74 -26.46
CA ARG A 817 -0.72 7.94 -26.10
C ARG A 817 -0.95 7.18 -24.80
N LEU A 818 -0.31 6.03 -24.68
CA LEU A 818 -0.27 5.27 -23.43
C LEU A 818 0.91 5.74 -22.57
N MET A 819 0.72 5.81 -21.27
CA MET A 819 1.76 6.03 -20.27
C MET A 819 1.98 4.78 -19.44
N GLU A 820 3.23 4.36 -19.31
CA GLU A 820 3.67 3.29 -18.42
C GLU A 820 4.24 3.86 -17.12
N PRO A 821 4.06 3.16 -15.99
CA PRO A 821 4.71 3.54 -14.74
C PRO A 821 6.18 3.14 -14.78
N VAL A 822 7.03 3.97 -14.16
CA VAL A 822 8.48 3.76 -14.07
C VAL A 822 8.89 3.70 -12.60
N TYR A 823 9.64 2.66 -12.24
CA TYR A 823 10.30 2.55 -10.95
C TYR A 823 11.63 3.29 -10.96
N TYR A 824 11.86 4.05 -9.90
CA TYR A 824 13.19 4.45 -9.47
C TYR A 824 13.82 3.28 -8.71
N VAL A 825 15.01 2.90 -9.16
CA VAL A 825 15.79 1.79 -8.61
C VAL A 825 17.05 2.33 -7.99
N GLU A 826 17.26 1.99 -6.72
CA GLU A 826 18.54 2.21 -6.03
C GLU A 826 19.23 0.86 -5.82
N VAL A 827 20.37 0.67 -6.45
CA VAL A 827 21.20 -0.53 -6.31
C VAL A 827 22.43 -0.22 -5.48
N GLN A 828 22.64 -0.97 -4.39
CA GLN A 828 23.88 -0.96 -3.63
C GLN A 828 24.70 -2.18 -4.00
N THR A 829 25.92 -1.97 -4.48
CA THR A 829 26.78 -3.03 -5.02
C THR A 829 28.26 -2.73 -4.76
N PRO A 830 29.13 -3.74 -4.60
CA PRO A 830 30.57 -3.55 -4.71
C PRO A 830 30.98 -3.01 -6.08
N ALA A 831 32.16 -2.39 -6.16
CA ALA A 831 32.71 -1.82 -7.39
C ALA A 831 32.79 -2.82 -8.54
N ASP A 832 33.17 -4.06 -8.25
CA ASP A 832 33.39 -5.12 -9.26
C ASP A 832 32.10 -5.52 -9.98
N CYS A 833 30.97 -5.44 -9.28
CA CYS A 833 29.66 -5.85 -9.78
C CYS A 833 28.91 -4.75 -10.52
N VAL A 834 29.40 -3.50 -10.55
CA VAL A 834 28.71 -2.37 -11.20
C VAL A 834 28.44 -2.66 -12.68
N SER A 835 29.40 -3.24 -13.41
CA SER A 835 29.24 -3.58 -14.83
C SER A 835 28.11 -4.60 -15.09
N ALA A 836 27.92 -5.55 -14.17
CA ALA A 836 26.82 -6.51 -14.22
C ALA A 836 25.47 -5.81 -14.02
N VAL A 837 25.38 -4.83 -13.10
CA VAL A 837 24.16 -4.03 -12.89
C VAL A 837 23.74 -3.30 -14.17
N TYR A 838 24.68 -2.63 -14.85
CA TYR A 838 24.40 -1.95 -16.12
C TYR A 838 23.92 -2.94 -17.20
N THR A 839 24.50 -4.13 -17.25
CA THR A 839 24.12 -5.16 -18.21
C THR A 839 22.69 -5.65 -17.99
N VAL A 840 22.30 -5.89 -16.73
CA VAL A 840 20.93 -6.33 -16.39
C VAL A 840 19.91 -5.21 -16.66
N LEU A 841 20.22 -3.97 -16.27
CA LEU A 841 19.35 -2.82 -16.56
C LEU A 841 19.16 -2.58 -18.06
N ALA A 842 20.22 -2.67 -18.86
CA ALA A 842 20.15 -2.44 -20.30
C ALA A 842 19.24 -3.45 -21.03
N ARG A 843 19.15 -4.69 -20.54
CA ARG A 843 18.24 -5.71 -21.10
C ARG A 843 16.76 -5.40 -20.84
N ARG A 844 16.46 -4.57 -19.85
CA ARG A 844 15.12 -4.28 -19.34
C ARG A 844 14.73 -2.81 -19.54
N ARG A 845 15.23 -2.17 -20.60
CA ARG A 845 15.03 -0.74 -20.93
C ARG A 845 15.38 0.23 -19.78
N GLY A 846 16.22 -0.22 -18.84
CA GLY A 846 16.62 0.58 -17.69
C GLY A 846 17.65 1.65 -18.09
N HIS A 847 17.46 2.86 -17.59
CA HIS A 847 18.39 3.97 -17.77
C HIS A 847 19.05 4.34 -16.45
N VAL A 848 20.39 4.24 -16.39
CA VAL A 848 21.16 4.67 -15.21
C VAL A 848 21.24 6.19 -15.20
N THR A 849 20.77 6.79 -14.10
CA THR A 849 20.78 8.25 -13.91
C THR A 849 22.06 8.72 -13.25
N GLN A 850 22.56 7.97 -12.27
CA GLN A 850 23.75 8.35 -11.51
C GLN A 850 24.43 7.13 -10.87
N ASP A 851 25.76 7.12 -10.86
CA ASP A 851 26.59 6.20 -10.09
C ASP A 851 27.48 6.97 -9.11
N ILE A 852 27.37 6.65 -7.82
CA ILE A 852 28.09 7.37 -6.76
C ILE A 852 28.78 6.38 -5.84
N ALA A 853 30.07 6.59 -5.58
CA ALA A 853 30.79 5.86 -4.54
C ALA A 853 30.27 6.29 -3.15
N LYS A 854 29.86 5.34 -2.32
CA LYS A 854 29.34 5.64 -0.98
C LYS A 854 30.49 6.04 -0.06
N ALA A 855 30.53 7.31 0.35
CA ALA A 855 31.63 7.83 1.16
C ALA A 855 31.90 6.98 2.41
N GLY A 856 33.15 6.56 2.63
CA GLY A 856 33.53 5.72 3.78
C GLY A 856 33.01 4.28 3.74
N SER A 857 32.62 3.77 2.57
CA SER A 857 32.24 2.37 2.33
C SER A 857 32.82 1.90 0.99
N PRO A 858 33.15 0.60 0.83
CA PRO A 858 33.60 0.06 -0.46
C PRO A 858 32.45 -0.10 -1.49
N LEU A 859 31.23 0.25 -1.11
CA LEU A 859 30.03 0.09 -1.95
C LEU A 859 29.80 1.31 -2.85
N TYR A 860 29.17 1.05 -3.99
CA TYR A 860 28.63 2.02 -4.92
C TYR A 860 27.11 2.00 -4.85
N THR A 861 26.51 3.18 -4.98
CA THR A 861 25.08 3.34 -5.16
C THR A 861 24.82 3.72 -6.62
N VAL A 862 24.16 2.82 -7.36
CA VAL A 862 23.72 3.03 -8.74
C VAL A 862 22.23 3.36 -8.71
N LYS A 863 21.88 4.55 -9.22
CA LYS A 863 20.51 5.03 -9.34
C LYS A 863 20.05 4.87 -10.78
N ALA A 864 18.89 4.27 -10.99
CA ALA A 864 18.37 4.00 -12.32
C ALA A 864 16.84 4.15 -12.38
N LEU A 865 16.32 4.23 -13.59
CA LEU A 865 14.89 4.21 -13.90
C LEU A 865 14.59 2.99 -14.74
N ILE A 866 13.55 2.23 -14.41
CA ILE A 866 13.13 1.03 -15.13
C ILE A 866 11.59 1.04 -15.30
N PRO A 867 11.06 0.77 -16.50
CA PRO A 867 9.62 0.56 -16.67
C PRO A 867 9.14 -0.61 -15.81
N VAL A 868 8.02 -0.45 -15.10
CA VAL A 868 7.56 -1.46 -14.12
C VAL A 868 7.31 -2.82 -14.78
N ILE A 869 6.80 -2.84 -16.01
CA ILE A 869 6.55 -4.10 -16.74
C ILE A 869 7.83 -4.92 -16.96
N ASP A 870 8.97 -4.23 -17.16
CA ASP A 870 10.28 -4.85 -17.32
C ASP A 870 11.02 -5.03 -16.00
N ALA A 871 10.46 -4.54 -14.89
CA ALA A 871 11.02 -4.70 -13.56
C ALA A 871 10.68 -6.06 -12.93
N ASN A 872 9.74 -6.81 -13.53
CA ASN A 872 9.34 -8.13 -13.06
C ASN A 872 10.54 -9.11 -13.06
N GLY A 873 10.91 -9.62 -11.89
CA GLY A 873 12.06 -10.49 -11.64
C GLY A 873 13.42 -9.77 -11.66
N PHE A 874 13.46 -8.43 -11.72
CA PHE A 874 14.70 -7.67 -11.80
C PHE A 874 15.61 -7.88 -10.58
N GLU A 875 15.06 -7.90 -9.36
CA GLU A 875 15.85 -8.15 -8.15
C GLU A 875 16.52 -9.53 -8.19
N THR A 876 15.77 -10.56 -8.57
CA THR A 876 16.26 -11.95 -8.65
C THR A 876 17.37 -12.09 -9.68
N ASP A 877 17.19 -11.50 -10.87
CA ASP A 877 18.20 -11.50 -11.93
C ASP A 877 19.47 -10.77 -11.50
N LEU A 878 19.31 -9.61 -10.87
CA LEU A 878 20.42 -8.79 -10.38
C LEU A 878 21.22 -9.53 -9.31
N ARG A 879 20.55 -10.14 -8.35
CA ARG A 879 21.19 -10.94 -7.30
C ARG A 879 21.85 -12.18 -7.89
N THR A 880 21.24 -12.85 -8.85
CA THR A 880 21.83 -14.02 -9.52
C THR A 880 23.10 -13.62 -10.29
N ALA A 881 23.04 -12.55 -11.08
CA ALA A 881 24.17 -12.04 -11.86
C ALA A 881 25.35 -11.54 -10.99
N THR A 882 25.07 -11.11 -9.76
CA THR A 882 26.07 -10.58 -8.82
C THR A 882 26.38 -11.52 -7.66
N GLN A 883 25.93 -12.78 -7.72
CA GLN A 883 26.10 -13.79 -6.66
C GLN A 883 25.59 -13.30 -5.27
N GLY A 884 24.53 -12.50 -5.28
CA GLY A 884 23.88 -11.94 -4.10
C GLY A 884 24.58 -10.71 -3.51
N GLN A 885 25.64 -10.20 -4.14
CA GLN A 885 26.38 -9.04 -3.63
C GLN A 885 25.68 -7.70 -3.88
N ALA A 886 24.95 -7.57 -4.99
CA ALA A 886 24.15 -6.39 -5.25
C ALA A 886 22.76 -6.55 -4.64
N PHE A 887 22.26 -5.46 -4.08
CA PHE A 887 20.92 -5.36 -3.52
C PHE A 887 20.22 -4.16 -4.15
N CYS A 888 18.96 -4.32 -4.56
CA CYS A 888 18.19 -3.22 -5.13
C CYS A 888 16.90 -2.97 -4.37
N LEU A 889 16.45 -1.72 -4.40
CA LEU A 889 15.13 -1.30 -3.98
C LEU A 889 14.45 -0.59 -5.12
N GLN A 890 13.15 -0.82 -5.26
CA GLN A 890 12.33 -0.32 -6.36
C GLN A 890 11.15 0.45 -5.77
N VAL A 891 10.94 1.67 -6.24
CA VAL A 891 9.82 2.52 -5.79
C VAL A 891 9.22 3.23 -7.00
N PHE A 892 7.89 3.37 -7.02
CA PHE A 892 7.22 4.16 -8.04
C PHE A 892 7.69 5.62 -7.99
N ASP A 893 8.07 6.16 -9.16
CA ASP A 893 8.60 7.51 -9.29
C ASP A 893 7.70 8.38 -10.17
N HIS A 894 7.50 8.01 -11.43
CA HIS A 894 6.67 8.78 -12.36
C HIS A 894 6.09 7.92 -13.49
N TRP A 895 5.21 8.55 -14.28
CA TRP A 895 4.63 7.99 -15.50
C TRP A 895 5.40 8.49 -16.73
N SER A 896 5.79 7.59 -17.62
CA SER A 896 6.47 7.90 -18.88
C SER A 896 5.62 7.48 -20.07
N ILE A 897 5.74 8.19 -21.19
CA ILE A 897 5.03 7.84 -22.43
C ILE A 897 5.65 6.59 -23.04
N VAL A 898 4.81 5.61 -23.37
CA VAL A 898 5.23 4.40 -24.08
C VAL A 898 5.62 4.78 -25.52
N PRO A 899 6.78 4.32 -26.02
CA PRO A 899 7.14 4.52 -27.42
C PRO A 899 6.13 3.85 -28.36
N GLY A 900 5.71 4.58 -29.39
CA GLY A 900 4.75 4.09 -30.38
C GLY A 900 3.43 4.84 -30.41
N ASP A 901 2.63 4.52 -31.42
CA ASP A 901 1.26 4.99 -31.55
C ASP A 901 0.29 3.85 -31.22
N PRO A 902 -0.59 3.98 -30.21
CA PRO A 902 -1.56 2.94 -29.88
C PRO A 902 -2.64 2.73 -30.95
N THR A 903 -2.92 3.72 -31.81
CA THR A 903 -3.99 3.64 -32.82
C THR A 903 -3.50 3.26 -34.21
N ASP A 904 -2.19 3.10 -34.43
CA ASP A 904 -1.63 2.79 -35.74
C ASP A 904 -1.98 1.37 -36.19
N THR A 905 -2.99 1.23 -37.06
CA THR A 905 -3.49 -0.05 -37.58
C THR A 905 -2.53 -0.78 -38.51
N SER A 906 -1.47 -0.13 -39.01
CA SER A 906 -0.49 -0.72 -39.94
C SER A 906 0.44 -1.76 -39.31
N ILE A 907 0.67 -1.66 -37.99
CA ILE A 907 1.58 -2.54 -37.25
C ILE A 907 0.95 -3.92 -37.02
N LYS A 908 1.50 -4.98 -37.64
CA LYS A 908 1.09 -6.36 -37.38
C LYS A 908 1.85 -6.94 -36.21
N LEU A 909 1.14 -7.30 -35.15
CA LEU A 909 1.69 -7.93 -33.95
C LEU A 909 1.63 -9.45 -34.06
N ARG A 910 2.67 -10.12 -33.56
CA ARG A 910 2.71 -11.57 -33.46
C ARG A 910 2.38 -12.00 -32.03
N PRO A 911 1.52 -13.01 -31.83
CA PRO A 911 1.29 -13.58 -30.51
C PRO A 911 2.59 -14.10 -29.90
N LEU A 912 2.74 -13.95 -28.58
CA LEU A 912 3.86 -14.47 -27.76
C LEU A 912 5.27 -13.91 -28.06
N GLU A 913 5.45 -13.06 -29.07
CA GLU A 913 6.71 -12.33 -29.27
C GLU A 913 6.65 -10.95 -28.56
N PRO A 914 7.73 -10.52 -27.87
CA PRO A 914 7.78 -9.20 -27.26
C PRO A 914 7.88 -8.12 -28.34
N ALA A 915 6.94 -7.16 -28.33
CA ALA A 915 6.99 -5.99 -29.19
C ALA A 915 8.12 -5.04 -28.75
N SER A 916 8.82 -4.41 -29.70
CA SER A 916 9.89 -3.44 -29.39
C SER A 916 9.74 -2.15 -30.18
N GLY A 917 10.30 -1.06 -29.63
CA GLY A 917 10.28 0.25 -30.27
C GLY A 917 8.87 0.80 -30.44
N GLN A 918 8.52 1.20 -31.67
CA GLN A 918 7.26 1.88 -32.00
C GLN A 918 6.03 0.95 -31.96
N ALA A 919 6.21 -0.37 -31.92
CA ALA A 919 5.09 -1.33 -31.85
C ALA A 919 4.57 -1.57 -30.43
N LEU A 920 5.31 -1.13 -29.40
CA LEU A 920 5.04 -1.47 -28.00
C LEU A 920 3.71 -0.87 -27.51
N ALA A 921 3.45 0.42 -27.79
CA ALA A 921 2.20 1.07 -27.37
C ALA A 921 0.96 0.32 -27.86
N ARG A 922 0.95 -0.09 -29.13
CA ARG A 922 -0.17 -0.84 -29.71
C ARG A 922 -0.34 -2.23 -29.10
N ASP A 923 0.76 -2.94 -28.87
CA ASP A 923 0.74 -4.27 -28.24
C ASP A 923 0.14 -4.22 -26.83
N LEU A 924 0.58 -3.26 -26.02
CA LEU A 924 0.08 -3.09 -24.66
C LEU A 924 -1.40 -2.70 -24.63
N VAL A 925 -1.84 -1.80 -25.50
CA VAL A 925 -3.26 -1.40 -25.58
C VAL A 925 -4.12 -2.59 -26.00
N LEU A 926 -3.77 -3.31 -27.06
CA LEU A 926 -4.57 -4.45 -27.52
C LEU A 926 -4.64 -5.59 -26.49
N LYS A 927 -3.52 -5.92 -25.84
CA LYS A 927 -3.51 -6.92 -24.75
C LYS A 927 -4.39 -6.51 -23.57
N THR A 928 -4.31 -5.23 -23.18
CA THR A 928 -5.12 -4.70 -22.07
C THR A 928 -6.61 -4.68 -22.42
N ARG A 929 -6.96 -4.26 -23.65
CA ARG A 929 -8.35 -4.26 -24.14
C ARG A 929 -8.95 -5.67 -24.15
N ARG A 930 -8.23 -6.65 -24.70
CA ARG A 930 -8.67 -8.05 -24.73
C ARG A 930 -8.91 -8.61 -23.34
N ARG A 931 -8.02 -8.32 -22.39
CA ARG A 931 -8.17 -8.74 -20.99
C ARG A 931 -9.42 -8.15 -20.33
N LYS A 932 -9.72 -6.89 -20.62
CA LYS A 932 -10.93 -6.22 -20.11
C LYS A 932 -12.22 -6.60 -20.86
N GLY A 933 -12.14 -7.41 -21.91
CA GLY A 933 -13.29 -7.76 -22.75
C GLY A 933 -13.71 -6.66 -23.74
N LEU A 934 -12.85 -5.67 -23.99
CA LEU A 934 -13.10 -4.60 -24.96
C LEU A 934 -12.75 -5.06 -26.38
N GLY A 935 -13.50 -4.57 -27.38
CA GLY A 935 -13.23 -4.87 -28.79
C GLY A 935 -11.88 -4.34 -29.29
N ASP A 936 -11.26 -5.03 -30.25
CA ASP A 936 -9.90 -4.73 -30.72
C ASP A 936 -9.75 -3.35 -31.43
N GLN A 937 -10.83 -2.80 -32.00
CA GLN A 937 -10.79 -1.52 -32.72
C GLN A 937 -11.10 -0.32 -31.81
N ILE A 938 -10.26 0.73 -31.91
CA ILE A 938 -10.43 2.02 -31.25
C ILE A 938 -11.03 2.99 -32.27
N ALA A 939 -12.35 2.92 -32.46
CA ALA A 939 -13.04 3.76 -33.44
C ALA A 939 -13.51 5.08 -32.79
N VAL A 940 -13.05 6.21 -33.31
CA VAL A 940 -13.49 7.55 -32.86
C VAL A 940 -14.97 7.75 -33.18
N SER A 941 -15.44 7.16 -34.28
CA SER A 941 -16.84 7.17 -34.72
C SER A 941 -17.83 6.66 -33.67
N LYS A 942 -17.41 5.76 -32.76
CA LYS A 942 -18.26 5.24 -31.66
C LYS A 942 -18.77 6.34 -30.72
N TYR A 943 -18.01 7.42 -30.57
CA TYR A 943 -18.32 8.49 -29.61
C TYR A 943 -18.87 9.75 -30.27
N LEU A 944 -18.78 9.85 -31.59
CA LEU A 944 -19.30 10.96 -32.40
C LEU A 944 -20.75 10.70 -32.82
N ASP A 945 -21.49 11.77 -33.10
CA ASP A 945 -22.83 11.65 -33.68
C ASP A 945 -22.73 11.42 -35.20
N ASP A 946 -23.63 10.62 -35.78
CA ASP A 946 -23.58 10.23 -37.20
C ASP A 946 -23.53 11.42 -38.16
N GLU A 947 -24.25 12.50 -37.85
CA GLU A 947 -24.23 13.76 -38.63
C GLU A 947 -22.83 14.40 -38.64
N PHE A 948 -22.09 14.29 -37.54
CA PHE A 948 -20.73 14.80 -37.44
C PHE A 948 -19.73 13.90 -38.15
N VAL A 949 -19.90 12.57 -38.07
CA VAL A 949 -19.09 11.60 -38.83
C VAL A 949 -19.25 11.83 -40.34
N LEU A 950 -20.48 12.07 -40.81
CA LEU A 950 -20.74 12.42 -42.20
C LEU A 950 -20.08 13.74 -42.59
N ALA A 951 -20.17 14.77 -41.75
CA ALA A 951 -19.50 16.05 -41.98
C ALA A 951 -17.96 15.94 -42.02
N LEU A 952 -17.37 15.07 -41.19
CA LEU A 952 -15.93 14.77 -41.18
C LEU A 952 -15.49 14.05 -42.46
N SER A 953 -16.27 13.04 -42.88
CA SER A 953 -16.01 12.32 -44.14
C SER A 953 -16.09 13.25 -45.36
N ALA A 954 -17.07 14.17 -45.37
CA ALA A 954 -17.26 15.14 -46.43
C ALA A 954 -16.18 16.25 -46.46
N SER A 955 -15.51 16.51 -45.33
CA SER A 955 -14.43 17.50 -45.22
C SER A 955 -13.03 16.93 -45.48
N GLY A 956 -12.92 15.65 -45.86
CA GLY A 956 -11.65 15.02 -46.21
C GLY A 956 -10.81 14.56 -45.01
N HIS A 957 -11.41 14.47 -43.82
CA HIS A 957 -10.77 14.02 -42.59
C HIS A 957 -11.16 12.58 -42.19
N ALA A 958 -11.45 11.73 -43.19
CA ALA A 958 -11.88 10.34 -42.96
C ALA A 958 -10.82 9.52 -42.19
N ASP A 959 -9.54 9.80 -42.41
CA ASP A 959 -8.41 9.13 -41.75
C ASP A 959 -8.40 9.31 -40.21
N LEU A 960 -9.10 10.32 -39.68
CA LEU A 960 -9.21 10.60 -38.23
C LEU A 960 -10.35 9.82 -37.55
N LEU A 961 -11.17 9.08 -38.31
CA LEU A 961 -12.31 8.33 -37.76
C LEU A 961 -11.97 6.93 -37.23
N GLY A 962 -10.74 6.46 -37.49
CA GLY A 962 -10.24 5.13 -37.12
C GLY A 962 -10.24 4.16 -38.28
#